data_AF-A0AAF0TUT1-F1
#
_entry.id   AF-A0AAF0TUT1-F1
#
_cell.length_a   1.000
_cell.length_b   1.000
_cell.length_c   1.000
_cell.angle_alpha   90.00
_cell.angle_beta   90.00
_cell.angle_gamma   90.00
#
_symmetry.space_group_name_H-M   'P 1'
#
loop_
_entity.id
_entity.type
_entity.pdbx_description
1 polymer ?
#
loop_
_entity_poly.entity_id
_entity_poly.type
_entity_poly.pdbx_seq_one_letter_code
_entity_poly.pdbx_strand_id
1 'polypeptide(L)'
;MHICSTDSNMYFNLDLSLRRSTGLFCLLHSFIPPRPPSSAALWSPSITHCKMAITYKQGCTIDCNDGAKEVFDGCIMAADAPNTLKVLGKEATGDETRILGAFQYVYRKVMFSFIVTTFLPLNPTTWSACNFLGTMNNRGCVTYYLNIIQNLGESKLPYLVTVDPLHTPEHTLVKWRTSHSVPSVAASKASRELHQIQGKRGIWFCGAYQGYGFHANGLKAGVVAADSMLRRSCSIRDNPKHMVPTWPETGARLVVARFFRSFIQTGCIILLEEGGTIFTFQGTERKCSLKLSLRVHSTQFYWKVATQADIGLADAFIQGDFSFVDKNEGLLNLIMIFIANRDLKASVRISRKERAWWTPLLLTAALSSAKYFIRHVSNRNTLTQARRNISRHYDLSNELFSLFLDETMTYSCAIFKSEDEDLKDAQLRKISLLIRKAKISKEHHILEIGFGWGSFAVEVVKQTGCKYTGITLSEQQLEYAQLRVEQAGLQDHITLLLCDYRQIPNKDKYDRIISCEMLEHIGHDFIGEFFTCCESSLAEDGLLVLQFISIPDERYDSHRNSTDFMREYIFPGGGLNALSQVTSVMAAASRLCVEHLENIGIHYYQTLKCWRRNFFKNQSQVRALGFDDKFIRTWEYYFDYCAAGLKTCTIGDYQIVFSRPGNVAAFGDPYNDTMPSAY
;
A
#
# COMPACT_ATOMS: atom_id res chain seq x y z
N MET A 1 -2.79 -23.34 -11.98
CA MET A 1 -3.60 -22.59 -12.96
C MET A 1 -2.84 -21.30 -13.25
N HIS A 2 -1.88 -21.34 -14.17
CA HIS A 2 -1.07 -20.18 -14.54
C HIS A 2 -1.81 -19.39 -15.61
N ILE A 3 -2.19 -18.15 -15.29
CA ILE A 3 -2.71 -17.17 -16.24
C ILE A 3 -1.57 -16.19 -16.50
N CYS A 4 -0.86 -16.38 -17.62
CA CYS A 4 0.00 -15.35 -18.20
C CYS A 4 -0.86 -14.50 -19.14
N SER A 5 -1.00 -13.22 -18.77
CA SER A 5 -1.63 -12.16 -19.54
C SER A 5 -0.53 -11.40 -20.29
N THR A 6 -0.56 -11.44 -21.62
CA THR A 6 -0.01 -10.39 -22.48
C THR A 6 -0.78 -10.40 -23.80
N ASP A 7 -1.05 -9.19 -24.26
CA ASP A 7 -1.73 -8.73 -25.46
C ASP A 7 -1.94 -9.67 -26.66
N SER A 8 -3.05 -9.38 -27.35
CA SER A 8 -3.38 -9.78 -28.73
C SER A 8 -3.36 -11.28 -29.05
N ASN A 9 -4.44 -11.99 -28.72
CA ASN A 9 -5.01 -13.01 -29.61
C ASN A 9 -6.35 -13.59 -29.14
N MET A 10 -7.37 -13.46 -29.99
CA MET A 10 -8.66 -14.13 -29.84
C MET A 10 -8.56 -15.54 -30.45
N TYR A 11 -7.83 -16.44 -29.79
CA TYR A 11 -8.03 -17.89 -29.93
C TYR A 11 -9.00 -18.32 -28.83
N PHE A 12 -10.22 -18.69 -29.20
CA PHE A 12 -10.99 -19.64 -28.38
C PHE A 12 -10.40 -21.03 -28.66
N ASN A 13 -9.30 -21.34 -27.99
CA ASN A 13 -9.00 -22.70 -27.59
C ASN A 13 -8.88 -22.66 -26.07
N LEU A 14 -10.02 -22.83 -25.39
CA LEU A 14 -9.94 -23.62 -24.16
C LEU A 14 -9.43 -24.98 -24.64
N ASP A 15 -8.16 -25.25 -24.35
CA ASP A 15 -7.56 -26.54 -24.66
C ASP A 15 -8.51 -27.63 -24.13
N LEU A 16 -8.95 -28.48 -25.06
CA LEU A 16 -9.98 -29.50 -24.88
C LEU A 16 -9.42 -30.71 -24.10
N SER A 17 -8.62 -30.45 -23.06
CA SER A 17 -8.13 -31.45 -22.11
C SER A 17 -9.14 -31.75 -20.99
N LEU A 18 -10.22 -30.97 -20.87
CA LEU A 18 -11.30 -31.18 -19.89
C LEU A 18 -12.34 -32.23 -20.30
N ARG A 19 -12.29 -32.75 -21.53
CA ARG A 19 -13.30 -33.69 -22.06
C ARG A 19 -13.33 -35.07 -21.40
N ARG A 20 -12.33 -35.44 -20.59
CA ARG A 20 -12.27 -36.78 -19.98
C ARG A 20 -12.18 -36.82 -18.45
N SER A 21 -12.02 -35.68 -17.76
CA SER A 21 -11.81 -35.68 -16.30
C SER A 21 -12.87 -34.95 -15.47
N THR A 22 -13.81 -34.20 -16.08
CA THR A 22 -14.70 -33.31 -15.31
C THR A 22 -16.20 -33.36 -15.61
N GLY A 23 -16.67 -34.03 -16.68
CA GLY A 23 -18.12 -34.09 -16.96
C GLY A 23 -18.77 -32.76 -17.39
N LEU A 24 -18.01 -31.86 -18.05
CA LEU A 24 -18.44 -30.50 -18.42
C LEU A 24 -18.46 -30.22 -19.94
N PHE A 25 -19.43 -29.40 -20.41
CA PHE A 25 -19.57 -28.96 -21.81
C PHE A 25 -19.71 -27.44 -21.99
N CYS A 26 -19.01 -26.90 -23.00
CA CYS A 26 -19.09 -25.49 -23.40
C CYS A 26 -19.40 -25.39 -24.90
N LEU A 27 -20.50 -24.71 -25.25
CA LEU A 27 -20.96 -24.57 -26.63
C LEU A 27 -20.44 -23.24 -27.21
N LEU A 28 -19.53 -23.29 -28.17
CA LEU A 28 -18.88 -22.12 -28.79
C LEU A 28 -19.31 -21.96 -30.26
N HIS A 29 -19.71 -20.74 -30.65
CA HIS A 29 -19.81 -20.35 -32.05
C HIS A 29 -18.63 -19.41 -32.39
N SER A 30 -17.69 -19.87 -33.21
CA SER A 30 -16.51 -19.08 -33.62
C SER A 30 -16.84 -18.12 -34.77
N PHE A 31 -16.17 -16.96 -34.81
CA PHE A 31 -16.39 -15.86 -35.76
C PHE A 31 -15.27 -15.68 -36.80
N ILE A 32 -14.31 -16.62 -36.94
CA ILE A 32 -13.13 -16.49 -37.83
C ILE A 32 -12.88 -17.83 -38.56
N PRO A 33 -12.54 -17.85 -39.87
CA PRO A 33 -12.20 -19.07 -40.59
C PRO A 33 -10.89 -19.71 -40.06
N PRO A 34 -10.69 -21.03 -40.24
CA PRO A 34 -9.49 -21.72 -39.77
C PRO A 34 -8.20 -21.21 -40.44
N ARG A 35 -7.06 -21.38 -39.76
CA ARG A 35 -5.71 -21.09 -40.29
C ARG A 35 -5.48 -21.77 -41.65
N PRO A 36 -4.64 -21.21 -42.55
CA PRO A 36 -4.19 -21.92 -43.74
C PRO A 36 -3.41 -23.20 -43.36
N PRO A 37 -3.46 -24.25 -44.20
CA PRO A 37 -3.09 -25.61 -43.80
C PRO A 37 -1.57 -25.74 -43.66
N SER A 38 -1.11 -26.17 -42.48
CA SER A 38 0.22 -26.77 -42.33
C SER A 38 0.26 -27.98 -41.38
N SER A 39 -0.87 -28.43 -40.83
CA SER A 39 -0.96 -29.74 -40.17
C SER A 39 -2.41 -30.19 -40.07
N ALA A 40 -2.65 -31.46 -40.38
CA ALA A 40 -3.96 -32.07 -40.46
C ALA A 40 -4.66 -32.12 -39.10
N ALA A 41 -5.71 -31.33 -38.94
CA ALA A 41 -6.83 -31.62 -38.04
C ALA A 41 -8.08 -30.96 -38.62
N LEU A 42 -8.99 -31.79 -39.15
CA LEU A 42 -10.32 -31.38 -39.61
C LEU A 42 -11.13 -30.84 -38.41
N TRP A 43 -11.31 -29.52 -38.32
CA TRP A 43 -12.28 -28.91 -37.42
C TRP A 43 -13.47 -28.44 -38.24
N SER A 44 -14.57 -29.19 -38.16
CA SER A 44 -15.83 -28.90 -38.84
C SER A 44 -16.47 -27.60 -38.32
N PRO A 45 -16.84 -26.65 -39.19
CA PRO A 45 -17.61 -25.47 -38.80
C PRO A 45 -19.11 -25.81 -38.87
N SER A 46 -19.68 -26.51 -37.89
CA SER A 46 -21.14 -26.75 -37.83
C SER A 46 -21.61 -27.27 -36.46
N ILE A 47 -21.95 -26.38 -35.52
CA ILE A 47 -22.94 -26.67 -34.48
C ILE A 47 -24.10 -25.69 -34.65
N THR A 48 -24.65 -25.65 -35.87
CA THR A 48 -26.02 -25.20 -36.15
C THR A 48 -26.99 -26.39 -36.16
N HIS A 49 -26.52 -27.58 -35.76
CA HIS A 49 -27.13 -28.88 -36.04
C HIS A 49 -27.17 -29.79 -34.79
N CYS A 50 -27.33 -29.25 -33.59
CA CYS A 50 -27.56 -30.04 -32.36
C CYS A 50 -28.80 -29.52 -31.65
N LYS A 51 -29.61 -30.43 -31.10
CA LYS A 51 -30.77 -30.09 -30.26
C LYS A 51 -30.40 -30.38 -28.82
N MET A 52 -30.54 -29.39 -27.94
CA MET A 52 -30.34 -29.61 -26.52
C MET A 52 -31.65 -30.09 -25.90
N ALA A 53 -31.62 -31.20 -25.17
CA ALA A 53 -32.78 -31.71 -24.43
C ALA A 53 -32.43 -31.69 -22.94
N ILE A 54 -32.91 -30.68 -22.22
CA ILE A 54 -32.62 -30.50 -20.80
C ILE A 54 -33.60 -31.35 -20.00
N THR A 55 -33.12 -32.36 -19.27
CA THR A 55 -33.99 -33.19 -18.41
C THR A 55 -33.80 -32.83 -16.94
N TYR A 56 -34.90 -32.53 -16.26
CA TYR A 56 -34.99 -31.80 -14.98
C TYR A 56 -34.35 -32.45 -13.73
N LYS A 57 -33.57 -33.54 -13.83
CA LYS A 57 -33.07 -34.25 -12.64
C LYS A 57 -31.65 -34.84 -12.71
N GLN A 58 -30.93 -34.83 -13.84
CA GLN A 58 -29.65 -35.55 -13.97
C GLN A 58 -28.55 -34.83 -14.78
N GLY A 59 -28.67 -33.51 -14.99
CA GLY A 59 -27.69 -32.72 -15.75
C GLY A 59 -28.21 -32.25 -17.12
N CYS A 60 -27.35 -31.57 -17.89
CA CYS A 60 -27.63 -31.11 -19.24
C CYS A 60 -27.31 -32.21 -20.25
N THR A 61 -28.31 -32.68 -21.01
CA THR A 61 -28.10 -33.66 -22.09
C THR A 61 -28.09 -32.96 -23.44
N ILE A 62 -27.05 -33.24 -24.24
CA ILE A 62 -26.89 -32.68 -25.58
C ILE A 62 -27.13 -33.80 -26.59
N ASP A 63 -28.10 -33.60 -27.48
CA ASP A 63 -28.43 -34.52 -28.57
C ASP A 63 -27.76 -34.02 -29.85
N CYS A 64 -26.73 -34.73 -30.27
CA CYS A 64 -26.04 -34.48 -31.52
C CYS A 64 -26.84 -35.12 -32.67
N ASN A 65 -26.90 -34.48 -33.84
CA ASN A 65 -27.70 -34.98 -34.98
C ASN A 65 -27.26 -36.37 -35.52
N ASP A 66 -26.12 -36.91 -35.07
CA ASP A 66 -25.65 -38.28 -35.32
C ASP A 66 -26.29 -39.32 -34.38
N GLY A 67 -27.17 -38.90 -33.46
CA GLY A 67 -27.85 -39.74 -32.47
C GLY A 67 -27.04 -39.97 -31.19
N ALA A 68 -25.85 -39.36 -31.06
CA ALA A 68 -25.06 -39.44 -29.84
C ALA A 68 -25.64 -38.51 -28.75
N LYS A 69 -25.77 -39.05 -27.54
CA LYS A 69 -26.23 -38.31 -26.35
C LYS A 69 -25.11 -38.22 -25.32
N GLU A 70 -24.75 -37.01 -24.95
CA GLU A 70 -23.76 -36.75 -23.89
C GLU A 70 -24.43 -36.01 -22.73
N VAL A 71 -24.13 -36.41 -21.50
CA VAL A 71 -24.70 -35.85 -20.26
C VAL A 71 -23.61 -35.10 -19.48
N PHE A 72 -23.93 -33.90 -19.03
CA PHE A 72 -23.02 -33.01 -18.30
C PHE A 72 -23.64 -32.48 -17.02
N ASP A 73 -22.83 -32.25 -15.98
CA ASP A 73 -23.32 -31.72 -14.70
C ASP A 73 -23.80 -30.26 -14.78
N GLY A 74 -23.33 -29.53 -15.79
CA GLY A 74 -23.78 -28.18 -16.11
C GLY A 74 -23.24 -27.70 -17.45
N CYS A 75 -23.83 -26.62 -17.96
CA CYS A 75 -23.55 -26.10 -19.30
C CYS A 75 -23.35 -24.59 -19.29
N ILE A 76 -22.31 -24.11 -19.98
CA ILE A 76 -22.13 -22.69 -20.30
C ILE A 76 -22.48 -22.48 -21.78
N MET A 77 -23.49 -21.66 -22.05
CA MET A 77 -23.93 -21.30 -23.40
C MET A 77 -23.24 -20.00 -23.84
N ALA A 78 -22.20 -20.12 -24.64
CA ALA A 78 -21.42 -19.01 -25.21
C ALA A 78 -21.89 -18.69 -26.63
N ALA A 79 -23.11 -18.18 -26.75
CA ALA A 79 -23.74 -17.84 -28.02
C ALA A 79 -24.58 -16.56 -27.93
N ASP A 80 -24.84 -15.94 -29.08
CA ASP A 80 -25.76 -14.81 -29.18
C ASP A 80 -27.15 -15.17 -28.64
N ALA A 81 -27.83 -14.24 -27.97
CA ALA A 81 -29.08 -14.53 -27.27
C ALA A 81 -30.18 -15.17 -28.17
N PRO A 82 -30.39 -14.76 -29.43
CA PRO A 82 -31.31 -15.45 -30.34
C PRO A 82 -30.89 -16.88 -30.69
N ASN A 83 -29.59 -17.15 -30.79
CA ASN A 83 -29.09 -18.50 -31.07
C ASN A 83 -29.20 -19.37 -29.82
N THR A 84 -28.94 -18.82 -28.63
CA THR A 84 -29.20 -19.48 -27.35
C THR A 84 -30.67 -19.90 -27.25
N LEU A 85 -31.62 -19.01 -27.56
CA LEU A 85 -33.04 -19.36 -27.57
C LEU A 85 -33.41 -20.42 -28.61
N LYS A 86 -32.78 -20.40 -29.80
CA LYS A 86 -32.97 -21.46 -30.80
C LYS A 86 -32.46 -22.82 -30.31
N VAL A 87 -31.33 -22.84 -29.60
CA VAL A 87 -30.74 -24.06 -29.04
C VAL A 87 -31.60 -24.61 -27.90
N LEU A 88 -32.13 -23.73 -27.04
CA LEU A 88 -33.07 -24.12 -25.97
C LEU A 88 -34.43 -24.58 -26.54
N GLY A 89 -34.86 -24.04 -27.66
CA GLY A 89 -36.08 -24.45 -28.34
C GLY A 89 -37.33 -24.34 -27.46
N LYS A 90 -38.13 -25.42 -27.39
CA LYS A 90 -39.36 -25.48 -26.58
C LYS A 90 -39.09 -25.59 -25.07
N GLU A 91 -37.86 -25.88 -24.66
CA GLU A 91 -37.47 -26.05 -23.25
C GLU A 91 -37.07 -24.72 -22.57
N ALA A 92 -37.04 -23.63 -23.33
CA ALA A 92 -36.78 -22.29 -22.79
C ALA A 92 -37.89 -21.87 -21.82
N THR A 93 -37.52 -21.46 -20.60
CA THR A 93 -38.46 -20.94 -19.62
C THR A 93 -39.06 -19.59 -20.06
N GLY A 94 -40.16 -19.18 -19.41
CA GLY A 94 -40.74 -17.85 -19.62
C GLY A 94 -39.75 -16.73 -19.33
N ASP A 95 -38.96 -16.84 -18.26
CA ASP A 95 -37.93 -15.85 -17.92
C ASP A 95 -36.75 -15.84 -18.88
N GLU A 96 -36.24 -17.02 -19.29
CA GLU A 96 -35.18 -17.11 -20.31
C GLU A 96 -35.64 -16.50 -21.64
N THR A 97 -36.86 -16.81 -22.08
CA THR A 97 -37.44 -16.27 -23.32
C THR A 97 -37.60 -14.75 -23.26
N ARG A 98 -38.12 -14.24 -22.13
CA ARG A 98 -38.33 -12.80 -21.91
C ARG A 98 -37.01 -12.02 -21.83
N ILE A 99 -36.03 -12.53 -21.08
CA ILE A 99 -34.75 -11.85 -20.83
C ILE A 99 -33.86 -11.95 -22.08
N LEU A 100 -33.62 -13.15 -22.60
CA LEU A 100 -32.76 -13.34 -23.78
C LEU A 100 -33.42 -12.78 -25.05
N GLY A 101 -34.75 -12.81 -25.15
CA GLY A 101 -35.49 -12.28 -26.29
C GLY A 101 -35.49 -10.74 -26.38
N ALA A 102 -35.14 -10.05 -25.29
CA ALA A 102 -35.01 -8.60 -25.29
C ALA A 102 -33.75 -8.10 -26.04
N PHE A 103 -32.77 -8.97 -26.26
CA PHE A 103 -31.54 -8.64 -27.00
C PHE A 103 -31.78 -8.78 -28.50
N GLN A 104 -31.95 -7.64 -29.17
CA GLN A 104 -32.11 -7.55 -30.61
C GLN A 104 -30.76 -7.60 -31.32
N TYR A 105 -30.73 -8.16 -32.53
CA TYR A 105 -29.51 -8.29 -33.32
C TYR A 105 -29.74 -7.81 -34.75
N VAL A 106 -28.71 -7.20 -35.34
CA VAL A 106 -28.70 -6.80 -36.76
C VAL A 106 -27.59 -7.56 -37.47
N TYR A 107 -27.91 -8.10 -38.64
CA TYR A 107 -26.94 -8.80 -39.48
C TYR A 107 -26.13 -7.81 -40.33
N ARG A 108 -24.81 -7.91 -40.22
CA ARG A 108 -23.80 -7.13 -40.93
C ARG A 108 -23.06 -8.04 -41.92
N LYS A 109 -22.69 -7.49 -43.07
CA LYS A 109 -21.86 -8.21 -44.05
C LYS A 109 -20.40 -8.05 -43.62
N VAL A 110 -19.64 -9.14 -43.59
CA VAL A 110 -18.22 -9.10 -43.25
C VAL A 110 -17.42 -9.75 -44.37
N MET A 111 -16.30 -9.12 -44.70
CA MET A 111 -15.40 -9.54 -45.77
C MET A 111 -13.99 -9.61 -45.22
N PHE A 112 -13.35 -10.77 -45.40
CA PHE A 112 -11.94 -10.96 -45.11
C PHE A 112 -11.16 -10.82 -46.41
N SER A 113 -10.19 -9.90 -46.42
CA SER A 113 -9.43 -9.55 -47.62
C SER A 113 -7.94 -9.34 -47.32
N PHE A 114 -7.14 -9.42 -48.37
CA PHE A 114 -5.69 -9.25 -48.34
C PHE A 114 -5.28 -8.25 -49.42
N ILE A 115 -4.29 -7.39 -49.13
CA ILE A 115 -3.81 -6.33 -50.04
C ILE A 115 -4.96 -5.41 -50.47
N VAL A 116 -5.46 -4.60 -49.54
CA VAL A 116 -6.38 -3.51 -49.91
C VAL A 116 -6.12 -2.29 -49.02
N THR A 117 -5.18 -1.43 -49.45
CA THR A 117 -4.85 -0.18 -48.74
C THR A 117 -5.99 0.84 -48.78
N THR A 118 -6.99 0.68 -49.65
CA THR A 118 -8.17 1.57 -49.71
C THR A 118 -9.12 1.41 -48.51
N PHE A 119 -8.95 0.37 -47.69
CA PHE A 119 -9.71 0.16 -46.45
C PHE A 119 -8.88 0.42 -45.18
N LEU A 120 -7.77 1.13 -45.31
CA LEU A 120 -6.99 1.67 -44.19
C LEU A 120 -6.80 3.19 -44.39
N PRO A 121 -6.54 3.95 -43.33
CA PRO A 121 -6.14 5.35 -43.47
C PRO A 121 -4.94 5.50 -44.41
N LEU A 122 -4.93 6.54 -45.25
CA LEU A 122 -3.85 6.78 -46.22
C LEU A 122 -2.47 6.94 -45.55
N ASN A 123 -2.44 7.40 -44.29
CA ASN A 123 -1.23 7.51 -43.51
C ASN A 123 -1.00 6.23 -42.67
N PRO A 124 0.07 5.45 -42.92
CA PRO A 124 0.37 4.24 -42.17
C PRO A 124 0.61 4.46 -40.67
N THR A 125 1.04 5.66 -40.25
CA THR A 125 1.28 5.95 -38.84
C THR A 125 0.01 6.09 -38.01
N THR A 126 -1.15 6.23 -38.66
CA THR A 126 -2.45 6.31 -37.99
C THR A 126 -3.23 5.00 -38.03
N TRP A 127 -2.63 3.92 -38.53
CA TRP A 127 -3.25 2.61 -38.54
C TRP A 127 -3.43 2.11 -37.12
N SER A 128 -4.67 1.81 -36.78
CA SER A 128 -5.05 1.23 -35.50
C SER A 128 -5.58 -0.19 -35.68
N ALA A 129 -5.81 -0.88 -34.57
CA ALA A 129 -6.45 -2.19 -34.59
C ALA A 129 -7.85 -2.15 -35.23
N CYS A 130 -8.56 -1.00 -35.15
CA CYS A 130 -9.93 -0.84 -35.65
C CYS A 130 -10.09 0.54 -36.30
N ASN A 131 -10.27 0.57 -37.62
CA ASN A 131 -10.29 1.80 -38.41
C ASN A 131 -11.71 2.04 -38.96
N PHE A 132 -12.31 3.19 -38.65
CA PHE A 132 -13.60 3.61 -39.19
C PHE A 132 -13.41 4.34 -40.51
N LEU A 133 -14.11 3.90 -41.55
CA LEU A 133 -13.92 4.40 -42.93
C LEU A 133 -15.09 5.27 -43.42
N GLY A 134 -16.18 5.36 -42.67
CA GLY A 134 -17.35 6.18 -43.00
C GLY A 134 -18.66 5.44 -42.83
N THR A 135 -19.76 6.11 -43.17
CA THR A 135 -21.12 5.58 -43.03
C THR A 135 -21.81 5.55 -44.39
N MET A 136 -22.47 4.44 -44.74
CA MET A 136 -23.37 4.34 -45.90
C MET A 136 -24.72 3.77 -45.47
N ASN A 137 -25.82 4.43 -45.86
CA ASN A 137 -27.18 4.00 -45.53
C ASN A 137 -27.38 3.70 -44.02
N ASN A 138 -26.88 4.58 -43.14
CA ASN A 138 -26.84 4.41 -41.67
C ASN A 138 -26.09 3.16 -41.18
N ARG A 139 -25.12 2.65 -41.95
CA ARG A 139 -24.21 1.56 -41.54
C ARG A 139 -22.77 2.05 -41.57
N GLY A 140 -22.07 1.90 -40.46
CA GLY A 140 -20.64 2.22 -40.38
C GLY A 140 -19.80 1.13 -41.05
N CYS A 141 -18.88 1.55 -41.93
CA CYS A 141 -17.84 0.71 -42.49
C CYS A 141 -16.63 0.72 -41.54
N VAL A 142 -16.27 -0.45 -41.01
CA VAL A 142 -15.17 -0.59 -40.06
C VAL A 142 -14.22 -1.68 -40.55
N THR A 143 -12.92 -1.39 -40.59
CA THR A 143 -11.88 -2.35 -40.95
C THR A 143 -10.97 -2.63 -39.77
N TYR A 144 -10.88 -3.90 -39.41
CA TYR A 144 -9.98 -4.43 -38.40
C TYR A 144 -8.66 -4.84 -39.04
N TYR A 145 -7.54 -4.38 -38.46
CA TYR A 145 -6.21 -4.77 -38.88
C TYR A 145 -5.75 -6.00 -38.10
N LEU A 146 -5.87 -7.18 -38.71
CA LEU A 146 -5.65 -8.45 -38.02
C LEU A 146 -4.20 -8.66 -37.60
N ASN A 147 -3.21 -8.09 -38.30
CA ASN A 147 -1.81 -8.30 -37.93
C ASN A 147 -1.54 -7.79 -36.50
N ILE A 148 -2.16 -6.66 -36.11
CA ILE A 148 -2.10 -6.13 -34.73
C ILE A 148 -2.93 -7.00 -33.79
N ILE A 149 -4.19 -7.29 -34.16
CA ILE A 149 -5.14 -7.97 -33.28
C ILE A 149 -4.73 -9.42 -32.98
N GLN A 150 -4.15 -10.09 -33.97
CA GLN A 150 -3.74 -11.49 -33.90
C GLN A 150 -2.24 -11.69 -33.73
N ASN A 151 -1.49 -10.61 -33.50
CA ASN A 151 -0.04 -10.64 -33.29
C ASN A 151 0.70 -11.53 -34.30
N LEU A 152 0.40 -11.35 -35.60
CA LEU A 152 0.87 -12.24 -36.68
C LEU A 152 2.35 -11.99 -37.07
N GLY A 153 3.10 -11.27 -36.24
CA GLY A 153 4.49 -10.86 -36.50
C GLY A 153 4.63 -9.82 -37.63
N GLU A 154 5.88 -9.50 -38.00
CA GLU A 154 6.23 -8.61 -39.12
C GLU A 154 5.97 -9.25 -40.50
N SER A 155 4.79 -9.84 -40.70
CA SER A 155 4.40 -10.19 -42.07
C SER A 155 4.22 -8.88 -42.86
N LYS A 156 4.90 -8.75 -44.02
CA LYS A 156 4.89 -7.53 -44.85
C LYS A 156 3.51 -7.16 -45.42
N LEU A 157 2.49 -7.99 -45.21
CA LEU A 157 1.22 -7.89 -45.92
C LEU A 157 0.04 -7.71 -44.94
N PRO A 158 -0.87 -6.75 -45.18
CA PRO A 158 -1.94 -6.47 -44.24
C PRO A 158 -3.14 -7.41 -44.42
N TYR A 159 -3.48 -8.15 -43.35
CA TYR A 159 -4.70 -8.95 -43.26
C TYR A 159 -5.83 -8.11 -42.65
N LEU A 160 -6.94 -8.02 -43.38
CA LEU A 160 -8.03 -7.11 -43.02
C LEU A 160 -9.37 -7.84 -42.93
N VAL A 161 -10.15 -7.48 -41.92
CA VAL A 161 -11.56 -7.86 -41.79
C VAL A 161 -12.40 -6.60 -41.83
N THR A 162 -13.19 -6.43 -42.88
CA THR A 162 -14.04 -5.25 -43.06
C THR A 162 -15.51 -5.60 -42.86
N VAL A 163 -16.17 -4.84 -41.99
CA VAL A 163 -17.61 -4.93 -41.67
C VAL A 163 -18.34 -3.84 -42.44
N ASP A 164 -19.42 -4.23 -43.14
CA ASP A 164 -20.24 -3.41 -44.02
C ASP A 164 -19.40 -2.55 -45.01
N PRO A 165 -18.53 -3.17 -45.84
CA PRO A 165 -17.64 -2.44 -46.72
C PRO A 165 -18.40 -1.60 -47.75
N LEU A 166 -17.87 -0.38 -48.01
CA LEU A 166 -18.44 0.60 -48.94
C LEU A 166 -18.49 0.09 -50.40
N HIS A 167 -17.53 -0.76 -50.76
CA HIS A 167 -17.43 -1.47 -52.03
C HIS A 167 -16.81 -2.84 -51.79
N THR A 168 -17.01 -3.81 -52.69
CA THR A 168 -16.37 -5.13 -52.54
C THR A 168 -14.86 -4.99 -52.74
N PRO A 169 -14.01 -5.41 -51.78
CA PRO A 169 -12.57 -5.42 -51.98
C PRO A 169 -12.18 -6.41 -53.09
N GLU A 170 -11.29 -6.02 -54.00
CA GLU A 170 -10.91 -6.80 -55.19
C GLU A 170 -10.36 -8.19 -54.85
N HIS A 171 -9.67 -8.33 -53.72
CA HIS A 171 -9.08 -9.59 -53.24
C HIS A 171 -9.73 -10.09 -51.94
N THR A 172 -11.01 -10.46 -52.02
CA THR A 172 -11.75 -11.03 -50.89
C THR A 172 -11.55 -12.54 -50.80
N LEU A 173 -11.00 -13.03 -49.70
CA LEU A 173 -10.78 -14.46 -49.43
C LEU A 173 -12.04 -15.15 -48.92
N VAL A 174 -12.76 -14.52 -47.98
CA VAL A 174 -13.96 -15.11 -47.36
C VAL A 174 -15.03 -14.04 -47.16
N LYS A 175 -16.29 -14.36 -47.45
CA LYS A 175 -17.46 -13.52 -47.18
C LYS A 175 -18.40 -14.25 -46.23
N TRP A 176 -18.82 -13.60 -45.16
CA TRP A 176 -19.83 -14.14 -44.25
C TRP A 176 -20.75 -13.03 -43.73
N ARG A 177 -21.82 -13.45 -43.05
CA ARG A 177 -22.70 -12.54 -42.32
C ARG A 177 -22.53 -12.78 -40.84
N THR A 178 -22.40 -11.71 -40.08
CA THR A 178 -22.31 -11.73 -38.62
C THR A 178 -23.48 -10.97 -38.01
N SER A 179 -23.96 -11.36 -36.85
CA SER A 179 -24.95 -10.61 -36.07
C SER A 179 -24.24 -9.75 -35.03
N HIS A 180 -24.72 -8.52 -34.84
CA HIS A 180 -24.29 -7.65 -33.73
C HIS A 180 -25.50 -7.23 -32.89
N SER A 181 -25.31 -7.20 -31.57
CA SER A 181 -26.35 -6.78 -30.64
C SER A 181 -26.68 -5.29 -30.83
N VAL A 182 -27.96 -4.97 -30.84
CA VAL A 182 -28.46 -3.59 -30.90
C VAL A 182 -28.73 -3.10 -29.47
N PRO A 183 -28.12 -1.99 -29.04
CA PRO A 183 -28.46 -1.36 -27.77
C PRO A 183 -29.93 -0.92 -27.79
N SER A 184 -30.70 -1.31 -26.78
CA SER A 184 -32.10 -0.87 -26.61
C SER A 184 -32.43 -0.75 -25.12
N VAL A 185 -33.46 0.02 -24.80
CA VAL A 185 -33.97 0.13 -23.40
C VAL A 185 -34.38 -1.24 -22.88
N ALA A 186 -34.98 -2.08 -23.71
CA ALA A 186 -35.35 -3.45 -23.38
C ALA A 186 -34.11 -4.31 -23.07
N ALA A 187 -33.07 -4.27 -23.90
CA ALA A 187 -31.82 -5.00 -23.67
C ALA A 187 -31.10 -4.53 -22.39
N SER A 188 -31.13 -3.22 -22.10
CA SER A 188 -30.55 -2.67 -20.86
C SER A 188 -31.29 -3.16 -19.62
N LYS A 189 -32.63 -3.15 -19.64
CA LYS A 189 -33.44 -3.69 -18.54
C LYS A 189 -33.21 -5.19 -18.35
N ALA A 190 -33.24 -5.97 -19.43
CA ALA A 190 -33.01 -7.40 -19.41
C ALA A 190 -31.60 -7.76 -18.89
N SER A 191 -30.58 -6.98 -19.24
CA SER A 191 -29.21 -7.19 -18.72
C SER A 191 -29.15 -7.11 -17.19
N ARG A 192 -29.90 -6.20 -16.56
CA ARG A 192 -29.99 -6.11 -15.08
C ARG A 192 -30.71 -7.29 -14.46
N GLU A 193 -31.53 -7.99 -15.23
CA GLU A 193 -32.33 -9.14 -14.80
C GLU A 193 -31.66 -10.49 -15.11
N LEU A 194 -30.50 -10.51 -15.80
CA LEU A 194 -29.79 -11.76 -16.16
C LEU A 194 -29.49 -12.66 -14.96
N HIS A 195 -29.22 -12.08 -13.79
CA HIS A 195 -29.00 -12.83 -12.54
C HIS A 195 -30.18 -13.74 -12.15
N GLN A 196 -31.39 -13.48 -12.67
CA GLN A 196 -32.58 -14.27 -12.41
C GLN A 196 -32.52 -15.65 -13.08
N ILE A 197 -31.80 -15.77 -14.21
CA ILE A 197 -31.71 -17.02 -14.99
C ILE A 197 -30.35 -17.72 -14.86
N GLN A 198 -29.29 -17.01 -14.44
CA GLN A 198 -27.95 -17.59 -14.32
C GLN A 198 -27.89 -18.73 -13.29
N GLY A 199 -27.47 -19.92 -13.73
CA GLY A 199 -27.19 -21.08 -12.87
C GLY A 199 -28.41 -21.78 -12.27
N LYS A 200 -29.64 -21.28 -12.50
CA LYS A 200 -30.88 -21.80 -11.87
C LYS A 200 -31.19 -23.28 -12.16
N ARG A 201 -30.71 -23.78 -13.30
CA ARG A 201 -30.90 -25.17 -13.75
C ARG A 201 -29.60 -25.82 -14.22
N GLY A 202 -28.46 -25.38 -13.68
CA GLY A 202 -27.14 -25.83 -14.15
C GLY A 202 -26.78 -25.30 -15.54
N ILE A 203 -27.42 -24.20 -15.97
CA ILE A 203 -27.12 -23.51 -17.23
C ILE A 203 -26.68 -22.08 -16.91
N TRP A 204 -25.55 -21.68 -17.48
CA TRP A 204 -25.07 -20.32 -17.45
C TRP A 204 -25.02 -19.77 -18.87
N PHE A 205 -25.40 -18.52 -19.00
CA PHE A 205 -25.42 -17.81 -20.27
C PHE A 205 -24.24 -16.85 -20.30
N CYS A 206 -23.49 -16.80 -21.40
CA CYS A 206 -22.48 -15.78 -21.60
C CYS A 206 -22.45 -15.31 -23.06
N GLY A 207 -22.11 -14.04 -23.26
CA GLY A 207 -22.03 -13.46 -24.59
C GLY A 207 -21.82 -11.96 -24.54
N ALA A 208 -21.46 -11.38 -25.68
CA ALA A 208 -21.14 -9.95 -25.78
C ALA A 208 -22.33 -9.04 -25.41
N TYR A 209 -23.56 -9.56 -25.46
CA TYR A 209 -24.80 -8.88 -25.07
C TYR A 209 -24.90 -8.57 -23.56
N GLN A 210 -24.07 -9.18 -22.72
CA GLN A 210 -24.02 -8.87 -21.27
C GLN A 210 -23.17 -7.63 -20.94
N GLY A 211 -22.74 -6.88 -21.96
CA GLY A 211 -22.10 -5.58 -21.84
C GLY A 211 -22.52 -4.65 -22.97
N TYR A 212 -21.55 -4.12 -23.71
CA TYR A 212 -21.79 -3.19 -24.82
C TYR A 212 -21.69 -3.84 -26.21
N GLY A 213 -21.84 -5.16 -26.32
CA GLY A 213 -21.79 -5.86 -27.62
C GLY A 213 -20.38 -6.07 -28.20
N PHE A 214 -19.32 -5.59 -27.53
CA PHE A 214 -17.93 -5.88 -27.91
C PHE A 214 -17.45 -7.25 -27.43
N HIS A 215 -16.49 -7.83 -28.17
CA HIS A 215 -15.88 -9.13 -27.89
C HIS A 215 -15.30 -9.26 -26.47
N ALA A 216 -14.71 -8.19 -25.93
CA ALA A 216 -14.19 -8.16 -24.56
C ALA A 216 -15.29 -8.39 -23.50
N ASN A 217 -16.54 -7.99 -23.78
CA ASN A 217 -17.66 -8.25 -22.87
C ASN A 217 -18.05 -9.73 -22.89
N GLY A 218 -17.91 -10.41 -24.03
CA GLY A 218 -18.11 -11.85 -24.12
C GLY A 218 -17.11 -12.62 -23.27
N LEU A 219 -15.82 -12.22 -23.29
CA LEU A 219 -14.79 -12.80 -22.44
C LEU A 219 -15.11 -12.59 -20.95
N LYS A 220 -15.42 -11.35 -20.55
CA LYS A 220 -15.81 -11.04 -19.17
C LYS A 220 -16.99 -11.90 -18.72
N ALA A 221 -18.07 -11.96 -19.51
CA ALA A 221 -19.25 -12.78 -19.21
C ALA A 221 -18.92 -14.29 -19.11
N GLY A 222 -18.01 -14.79 -19.95
CA GLY A 222 -17.57 -16.18 -19.91
C GLY A 222 -16.83 -16.55 -18.62
N VAL A 223 -15.91 -15.68 -18.18
CA VAL A 223 -15.19 -15.87 -16.90
C VAL A 223 -16.16 -15.90 -15.73
N VAL A 224 -17.17 -15.01 -15.72
CA VAL A 224 -18.22 -14.97 -14.68
C VAL A 224 -19.03 -16.25 -14.62
N ALA A 225 -19.48 -16.72 -15.79
CA ALA A 225 -20.24 -17.95 -15.88
C ALA A 225 -19.42 -19.13 -15.34
N ALA A 226 -18.15 -19.22 -15.71
CA ALA A 226 -17.24 -20.26 -15.23
C ALA A 226 -17.00 -20.18 -13.71
N ASP A 227 -16.71 -19.00 -13.18
CA ASP A 227 -16.45 -18.83 -11.74
C ASP A 227 -17.71 -19.07 -10.89
N SER A 228 -18.86 -18.60 -11.37
CA SER A 228 -20.17 -18.87 -10.76
C SER A 228 -20.46 -20.37 -10.72
N MET A 229 -20.17 -21.08 -11.81
CA MET A 229 -20.31 -22.54 -11.88
C MET A 229 -19.36 -23.26 -10.90
N LEU A 230 -18.14 -22.76 -10.74
CA LEU A 230 -17.14 -23.31 -9.82
C LEU A 230 -17.30 -22.87 -8.35
N ARG A 231 -18.36 -22.11 -8.01
CA ARG A 231 -18.60 -21.50 -6.68
C ARG A 231 -17.41 -20.68 -6.15
N ARG A 232 -16.63 -20.08 -7.05
CA ARG A 232 -15.54 -19.17 -6.70
C ARG A 232 -16.04 -17.73 -6.74
N SER A 233 -15.65 -16.92 -5.77
CA SER A 233 -15.89 -15.47 -5.84
C SER A 233 -14.89 -14.84 -6.81
N CYS A 234 -15.40 -14.21 -7.87
CA CYS A 234 -14.59 -13.43 -8.80
C CYS A 234 -15.20 -12.03 -8.94
N SER A 235 -14.44 -11.02 -8.58
CA SER A 235 -14.76 -9.63 -8.92
C SER A 235 -14.28 -9.38 -10.35
N ILE A 236 -15.21 -9.38 -11.31
CA ILE A 236 -14.91 -8.88 -12.65
C ILE A 236 -14.50 -7.42 -12.49
N ARG A 237 -13.41 -7.02 -13.14
CA ARG A 237 -13.16 -5.60 -13.36
C ARG A 237 -14.27 -5.03 -14.25
N ASP A 238 -15.25 -4.40 -13.62
CA ASP A 238 -16.07 -3.37 -14.27
C ASP A 238 -15.14 -2.43 -15.02
N ASN A 239 -15.57 -1.90 -16.17
CA ASN A 239 -14.84 -0.75 -16.71
C ASN A 239 -14.84 0.30 -15.59
N PRO A 240 -13.67 0.70 -15.07
CA PRO A 240 -13.62 1.60 -13.94
C PRO A 240 -14.47 2.81 -14.31
N LYS A 241 -15.48 3.11 -13.48
CA LYS A 241 -16.28 4.32 -13.68
C LYS A 241 -15.28 5.45 -13.79
N HIS A 242 -15.35 6.23 -14.87
CA HIS A 242 -14.52 7.42 -14.97
C HIS A 242 -14.74 8.24 -13.72
N MET A 243 -13.66 8.58 -13.03
CA MET A 243 -13.73 9.52 -11.92
C MET A 243 -14.28 10.85 -12.47
N VAL A 244 -15.50 11.20 -12.05
CA VAL A 244 -16.16 12.45 -12.46
C VAL A 244 -16.08 13.42 -11.29
N PRO A 245 -15.04 14.27 -11.22
CA PRO A 245 -14.93 15.25 -10.16
C PRO A 245 -16.03 16.30 -10.25
N THR A 246 -16.55 16.72 -9.09
CA THR A 246 -17.34 17.94 -8.96
C THR A 246 -16.53 19.18 -9.35
N TRP A 247 -17.17 20.33 -9.52
CA TRP A 247 -16.45 21.59 -9.82
C TRP A 247 -15.34 21.93 -8.80
N PRO A 248 -15.58 21.87 -7.48
CA PRO A 248 -14.51 22.09 -6.49
C PRO A 248 -13.38 21.06 -6.58
N GLU A 249 -13.71 19.78 -6.79
CA GLU A 249 -12.71 18.70 -6.91
C GLU A 249 -11.89 18.84 -8.20
N THR A 250 -12.50 19.34 -9.28
CA THR A 250 -11.79 19.66 -10.52
C THR A 250 -10.76 20.76 -10.30
N GLY A 251 -11.13 21.80 -9.54
CA GLY A 251 -10.22 22.85 -9.11
C GLY A 251 -9.08 22.31 -8.23
N ALA A 252 -9.41 21.50 -7.22
CA ALA A 252 -8.42 20.88 -6.34
C ALA A 252 -7.44 19.99 -7.12
N ARG A 253 -7.94 19.20 -8.09
CA ARG A 253 -7.11 18.39 -8.97
C ARG A 253 -6.14 19.22 -9.79
N LEU A 254 -6.61 20.32 -10.40
CA LEU A 254 -5.76 21.22 -11.17
C LEU A 254 -4.66 21.84 -10.29
N VAL A 255 -5.01 22.25 -9.07
CA VAL A 255 -4.07 22.82 -8.10
C VAL A 255 -3.00 21.80 -7.71
N VAL A 256 -3.39 20.58 -7.36
CA VAL A 256 -2.46 19.49 -7.00
C VAL A 256 -1.57 19.11 -8.18
N ALA A 257 -2.13 18.99 -9.39
CA ALA A 257 -1.34 18.68 -10.58
C ALA A 257 -0.33 19.78 -10.91
N ARG A 258 -0.73 21.06 -10.80
CA ARG A 258 0.17 22.21 -11.01
C ARG A 258 1.28 22.22 -9.96
N PHE A 259 0.94 21.91 -8.71
CA PHE A 259 1.92 21.77 -7.66
C PHE A 259 2.93 20.67 -7.95
N PHE A 260 2.50 19.44 -8.21
CA PHE A 260 3.43 18.34 -8.50
C PHE A 260 4.33 18.65 -9.69
N ARG A 261 3.81 19.29 -10.74
CA ARG A 261 4.61 19.72 -11.90
C ARG A 261 5.70 20.74 -11.53
N SER A 262 5.47 21.59 -10.54
CA SER A 262 6.45 22.58 -10.06
C SER A 262 7.34 22.08 -8.93
N PHE A 263 6.88 21.07 -8.18
CA PHE A 263 7.57 20.55 -7.01
C PHE A 263 8.52 19.41 -7.35
N ILE A 264 8.12 18.50 -8.24
CA ILE A 264 8.91 17.34 -8.65
C ILE A 264 9.93 17.76 -9.70
N GLN A 265 11.10 18.18 -9.22
CA GLN A 265 12.29 18.50 -9.99
C GLN A 265 13.25 17.31 -10.11
N THR A 266 13.17 16.32 -9.21
CA THR A 266 13.90 15.05 -9.27
C THR A 266 13.00 13.86 -8.91
N GLY A 267 13.31 12.66 -9.43
CA GLY A 267 12.43 11.48 -9.33
C GLY A 267 11.22 11.51 -10.28
N CYS A 268 10.36 10.50 -10.18
CA CYS A 268 9.17 10.36 -11.03
C CYS A 268 7.95 9.83 -10.26
N ILE A 269 6.84 10.54 -10.35
CA ILE A 269 5.54 10.15 -9.79
C ILE A 269 4.54 9.99 -10.93
N ILE A 270 3.93 8.81 -11.02
CA ILE A 270 2.84 8.51 -11.95
C ILE A 270 1.55 8.36 -11.15
N LEU A 271 0.55 9.22 -11.42
CA LEU A 271 -0.80 9.10 -10.86
C LEU A 271 -1.70 8.41 -11.88
N LEU A 272 -2.34 7.32 -11.48
CA LEU A 272 -3.31 6.56 -12.26
C LEU A 272 -4.70 6.77 -11.66
N GLU A 273 -5.53 7.61 -12.27
CA GLU A 273 -6.91 7.79 -11.82
C GLU A 273 -7.78 6.58 -12.19
N GLU A 274 -8.71 6.20 -11.32
CA GLU A 274 -9.80 5.31 -11.71
C GLU A 274 -10.60 5.92 -12.87
N GLY A 275 -10.63 5.22 -14.01
CA GLY A 275 -11.11 5.77 -15.29
C GLY A 275 -10.02 5.94 -16.35
N GLY A 276 -8.74 5.75 -16.01
CA GLY A 276 -7.66 5.62 -16.98
C GLY A 276 -6.93 6.93 -17.35
N THR A 277 -7.25 8.06 -16.71
CA THR A 277 -6.42 9.27 -16.83
C THR A 277 -5.10 9.06 -16.12
N ILE A 278 -4.00 9.40 -16.79
CA ILE A 278 -2.64 9.24 -16.28
C ILE A 278 -1.95 10.60 -16.21
N PHE A 279 -1.44 10.96 -15.04
CA PHE A 279 -0.54 12.10 -14.88
C PHE A 279 0.87 11.59 -14.61
N THR A 280 1.85 12.11 -15.33
CA THR A 280 3.27 11.84 -15.07
C THR A 280 3.96 13.14 -14.68
N PHE A 281 4.58 13.14 -13.50
CA PHE A 281 5.41 14.22 -12.99
C PHE A 281 6.83 13.68 -12.87
N GLN A 282 7.69 14.13 -13.78
CA GLN A 282 9.07 13.68 -13.84
C GLN A 282 10.01 14.89 -13.75
N GLY A 283 10.94 14.80 -12.83
CA GLY A 283 12.01 15.76 -12.67
C GLY A 283 13.09 15.64 -13.74
N THR A 284 13.74 16.75 -14.07
CA THR A 284 14.91 16.79 -14.97
C THR A 284 16.23 16.58 -14.23
N GLU A 285 16.25 16.80 -12.92
CA GLU A 285 17.45 16.69 -12.08
C GLU A 285 17.74 15.24 -11.71
N ARG A 286 19.02 14.85 -11.77
CA ARG A 286 19.47 13.46 -11.57
C ARG A 286 19.70 13.05 -10.10
N LYS A 287 19.38 13.91 -9.12
CA LYS A 287 19.67 13.69 -7.69
C LYS A 287 18.91 12.50 -7.08
N CYS A 288 17.72 12.18 -7.59
CA CYS A 288 16.88 11.07 -7.17
C CYS A 288 16.41 10.29 -8.41
N SER A 289 16.71 8.99 -8.45
CA SER A 289 16.32 8.07 -9.53
C SER A 289 15.01 7.32 -9.26
N LEU A 290 14.40 7.53 -8.08
CA LEU A 290 13.21 6.80 -7.67
C LEU A 290 12.03 7.12 -8.58
N LYS A 291 11.26 6.07 -8.88
CA LYS A 291 10.03 6.12 -9.66
C LYS A 291 8.95 5.36 -8.92
N LEU A 292 7.76 5.94 -8.85
CA LEU A 292 6.59 5.26 -8.29
C LEU A 292 5.35 5.48 -9.14
N SER A 293 4.40 4.56 -8.97
CA SER A 293 3.07 4.67 -9.55
C SER A 293 2.04 4.46 -8.45
N LEU A 294 1.12 5.40 -8.31
CA LEU A 294 0.01 5.32 -7.37
C LEU A 294 -1.33 5.39 -8.10
N ARG A 295 -2.33 4.72 -7.56
CA ARG A 295 -3.69 4.65 -8.08
C ARG A 295 -4.59 5.52 -7.22
N VAL A 296 -5.27 6.50 -7.82
CA VAL A 296 -6.25 7.35 -7.14
C VAL A 296 -7.62 6.71 -7.30
N HIS A 297 -8.21 6.29 -6.19
CA HIS A 297 -9.52 5.65 -6.10
C HIS A 297 -10.65 6.65 -5.88
N SER A 298 -10.33 7.83 -5.36
CA SER A 298 -11.32 8.82 -4.91
C SER A 298 -10.83 10.24 -5.17
N THR A 299 -11.74 11.10 -5.63
CA THR A 299 -11.50 12.54 -5.84
C THR A 299 -11.14 13.28 -4.56
N GLN A 300 -11.50 12.71 -3.39
CA GLN A 300 -11.15 13.25 -2.07
C GLN A 300 -9.65 13.34 -1.87
N PHE A 301 -8.85 12.50 -2.55
CA PHE A 301 -7.40 12.63 -2.59
C PHE A 301 -6.96 14.06 -2.92
N TYR A 302 -7.49 14.62 -4.02
CA TYR A 302 -7.11 15.96 -4.46
C TYR A 302 -7.57 17.04 -3.49
N TRP A 303 -8.80 16.90 -2.98
CA TRP A 303 -9.35 17.87 -2.03
C TRP A 303 -8.53 17.92 -0.74
N LYS A 304 -8.20 16.76 -0.15
CA LYS A 304 -7.42 16.67 1.09
C LYS A 304 -6.00 17.19 0.89
N VAL A 305 -5.31 16.78 -0.17
CA VAL A 305 -3.96 17.27 -0.47
C VAL A 305 -3.96 18.79 -0.71
N ALA A 306 -4.93 19.33 -1.45
CA ALA A 306 -5.03 20.76 -1.72
C ALA A 306 -5.38 21.61 -0.49
N THR A 307 -6.11 21.06 0.50
CA THR A 307 -6.60 21.83 1.65
C THR A 307 -5.79 21.62 2.92
N GLN A 308 -5.12 20.46 3.05
CA GLN A 308 -4.44 20.03 4.27
C GLN A 308 -2.99 19.55 4.03
N ALA A 309 -2.46 19.72 2.81
CA ALA A 309 -1.07 19.43 2.45
C ALA A 309 -0.62 18.01 2.84
N ASP A 310 0.44 17.88 3.63
CA ASP A 310 1.03 16.62 4.10
C ASP A 310 0.09 15.81 4.99
N ILE A 311 -0.59 16.46 5.94
CA ILE A 311 -1.60 15.80 6.77
C ILE A 311 -2.77 15.31 5.89
N GLY A 312 -3.14 16.10 4.88
CA GLY A 312 -4.14 15.72 3.89
C GLY A 312 -3.75 14.51 3.06
N LEU A 313 -2.47 14.40 2.68
CA LEU A 313 -1.94 13.22 2.00
C LEU A 313 -1.99 11.99 2.90
N ALA A 314 -1.58 12.11 4.16
CA ALA A 314 -1.67 11.02 5.13
C ALA A 314 -3.12 10.57 5.35
N ASP A 315 -4.05 11.50 5.56
CA ASP A 315 -5.48 11.17 5.70
C ASP A 315 -6.05 10.53 4.43
N ALA A 316 -5.66 10.99 3.25
CA ALA A 316 -6.07 10.37 1.99
C ALA A 316 -5.59 8.91 1.89
N PHE A 317 -4.37 8.60 2.35
CA PHE A 317 -3.86 7.24 2.39
C PHE A 317 -4.63 6.40 3.42
N ILE A 318 -4.81 6.92 4.64
CA ILE A 318 -5.52 6.23 5.74
C ILE A 318 -6.97 5.93 5.38
N GLN A 319 -7.66 6.83 4.67
CA GLN A 319 -9.03 6.56 4.21
C GLN A 319 -9.10 5.64 2.99
N GLY A 320 -7.97 5.31 2.36
CA GLY A 320 -7.92 4.48 1.16
C GLY A 320 -8.30 5.22 -0.13
N ASP A 321 -8.20 6.55 -0.15
CA ASP A 321 -8.48 7.37 -1.33
C ASP A 321 -7.47 7.12 -2.46
N PHE A 322 -6.28 6.60 -2.13
CA PHE A 322 -5.28 6.15 -3.09
C PHE A 322 -4.47 4.97 -2.55
N SER A 323 -3.86 4.22 -3.44
CA SER A 323 -2.94 3.11 -3.12
C SER A 323 -1.74 3.11 -4.06
N PHE A 324 -0.75 2.26 -3.79
CA PHE A 324 0.43 2.13 -4.65
C PHE A 324 0.36 0.88 -5.52
N VAL A 325 0.91 0.96 -6.74
CA VAL A 325 1.11 -0.21 -7.60
C VAL A 325 2.12 -1.17 -6.96
N ASP A 326 3.21 -0.62 -6.44
CA ASP A 326 4.14 -1.34 -5.57
C ASP A 326 3.72 -1.15 -4.11
N LYS A 327 3.20 -2.21 -3.49
CA LYS A 327 2.72 -2.19 -2.11
C LYS A 327 3.84 -2.25 -1.06
N ASN A 328 5.06 -2.58 -1.45
CA ASN A 328 6.16 -2.77 -0.50
C ASN A 328 6.98 -1.49 -0.36
N GLU A 329 7.27 -0.82 -1.47
CA GLU A 329 8.16 0.34 -1.48
C GLU A 329 7.45 1.62 -1.97
N GLY A 330 6.21 1.54 -2.45
CA GLY A 330 5.52 2.68 -3.07
C GLY A 330 5.39 3.90 -2.15
N LEU A 331 4.98 3.68 -0.90
CA LEU A 331 4.83 4.75 0.09
C LEU A 331 6.19 5.31 0.54
N LEU A 332 7.14 4.42 0.85
CA LEU A 332 8.51 4.81 1.19
C LEU A 332 9.12 5.67 0.08
N ASN A 333 9.02 5.24 -1.17
CA ASN A 333 9.52 5.97 -2.33
C ASN A 333 8.83 7.33 -2.52
N LEU A 334 7.53 7.44 -2.23
CA LEU A 334 6.82 8.71 -2.30
C LEU A 334 7.42 9.75 -1.35
N ILE A 335 7.63 9.33 -0.11
CA ILE A 335 8.13 10.20 0.95
C ILE A 335 9.59 10.57 0.66
N MET A 336 10.42 9.62 0.22
CA MET A 336 11.80 9.89 -0.20
C MET A 336 11.89 10.84 -1.39
N ILE A 337 11.01 10.74 -2.38
CA ILE A 337 10.95 11.69 -3.50
C ILE A 337 10.60 13.09 -2.98
N PHE A 338 9.65 13.22 -2.05
CA PHE A 338 9.31 14.52 -1.47
C PHE A 338 10.45 15.14 -0.68
N ILE A 339 11.15 14.34 0.13
CA ILE A 339 12.33 14.77 0.86
C ILE A 339 13.40 15.28 -0.12
N ALA A 340 13.74 14.50 -1.15
CA ALA A 340 14.76 14.87 -2.14
C ALA A 340 14.44 16.19 -2.87
N ASN A 341 13.16 16.43 -3.20
CA ASN A 341 12.72 17.66 -3.85
C ASN A 341 12.70 18.87 -2.91
N ARG A 342 12.32 18.68 -1.64
CA ARG A 342 12.42 19.71 -0.60
C ARG A 342 13.87 20.17 -0.45
N ASP A 343 14.79 19.21 -0.29
CA ASP A 343 16.21 19.52 -0.02
C ASP A 343 16.89 20.18 -1.22
N LEU A 344 16.47 19.82 -2.44
CA LEU A 344 16.89 20.52 -3.65
C LEU A 344 16.44 21.99 -3.65
N LYS A 345 15.19 22.28 -3.28
CA LYS A 345 14.68 23.66 -3.23
C LYS A 345 15.32 24.49 -2.12
N ALA A 346 15.59 23.90 -0.96
CA ALA A 346 16.30 24.56 0.14
C ALA A 346 17.70 25.02 -0.29
N SER A 347 18.43 24.20 -1.05
CA SER A 347 19.77 24.55 -1.56
C SER A 347 19.78 25.76 -2.52
N VAL A 348 18.64 26.11 -3.12
CA VAL A 348 18.49 27.24 -4.04
C VAL A 348 18.02 28.53 -3.33
N ARG A 349 17.49 28.45 -2.09
CA ARG A 349 16.93 29.59 -1.34
C ARG A 349 17.48 29.64 0.08
N ILE A 350 18.61 30.32 0.25
CA ILE A 350 19.29 30.46 1.55
C ILE A 350 18.55 31.39 2.56
N SER A 351 17.48 32.12 2.20
CA SER A 351 16.98 33.23 3.06
C SER A 351 15.48 33.36 3.35
N ARG A 352 14.67 32.28 3.40
CA ARG A 352 13.33 32.39 4.02
C ARG A 352 13.01 31.23 4.96
N LYS A 353 12.53 31.59 6.17
CA LYS A 353 11.86 30.69 7.13
C LYS A 353 10.70 29.98 6.42
N GLU A 354 10.89 28.72 6.02
CA GLU A 354 9.83 27.92 5.41
C GLU A 354 9.12 27.07 6.47
N ARG A 355 7.82 27.34 6.63
CA ARG A 355 6.81 26.46 7.21
C ARG A 355 6.30 25.57 6.07
N ALA A 356 6.49 24.25 6.18
CA ALA A 356 5.97 23.20 5.29
C ALA A 356 6.21 23.41 3.78
N TRP A 357 6.38 22.32 3.04
CA TRP A 357 6.56 22.31 1.58
C TRP A 357 5.31 22.81 0.79
N TRP A 358 4.25 23.20 1.51
CA TRP A 358 3.03 23.84 1.00
C TRP A 358 2.41 24.83 2.01
N THR A 359 1.98 26.00 1.54
CA THR A 359 0.98 26.84 2.24
C THR A 359 -0.33 26.72 1.47
N PRO A 360 -1.41 26.16 2.04
CA PRO A 360 -2.64 25.98 1.28
C PRO A 360 -3.28 27.34 0.94
N LEU A 361 -3.61 27.52 -0.34
CA LEU A 361 -4.03 28.79 -0.97
C LEU A 361 -5.51 29.16 -0.70
N LEU A 362 -6.22 28.40 0.14
CA LEU A 362 -7.66 28.52 0.36
C LEU A 362 -7.96 28.90 1.82
N LEU A 363 -8.97 29.73 2.05
CA LEU A 363 -9.47 30.12 3.39
C LEU A 363 -9.79 28.93 4.32
N THR A 364 -10.03 27.73 3.76
CA THR A 364 -10.20 26.48 4.53
C THR A 364 -8.93 26.00 5.25
N ALA A 365 -7.76 26.51 4.84
CA ALA A 365 -6.48 26.32 5.53
C ALA A 365 -6.49 26.96 6.93
N ALA A 366 -7.24 28.05 7.13
CA ALA A 366 -7.30 28.74 8.42
C ALA A 366 -8.08 27.91 9.46
N LEU A 367 -9.17 27.26 9.07
CA LEU A 367 -9.98 26.41 9.96
C LEU A 367 -9.28 25.09 10.29
N SER A 368 -8.64 24.46 9.29
CA SER A 368 -7.85 23.24 9.50
C SER A 368 -6.59 23.52 10.32
N SER A 369 -5.84 24.59 10.02
CA SER A 369 -4.69 25.00 10.84
C SER A 369 -5.08 25.41 12.26
N ALA A 370 -6.24 26.05 12.46
CA ALA A 370 -6.76 26.33 13.80
C ALA A 370 -7.12 25.05 14.56
N LYS A 371 -7.76 24.06 13.91
CA LYS A 371 -8.04 22.75 14.51
C LYS A 371 -6.75 22.07 14.98
N TYR A 372 -5.73 21.98 14.12
CA TYR A 372 -4.45 21.35 14.46
C TYR A 372 -3.71 22.15 15.54
N PHE A 373 -3.75 23.48 15.48
CA PHE A 373 -3.13 24.36 16.48
C PHE A 373 -3.78 24.20 17.88
N ILE A 374 -5.11 24.19 17.98
CA ILE A 374 -5.83 23.99 19.25
C ILE A 374 -5.50 22.61 19.83
N ARG A 375 -5.50 21.57 19.00
CA ARG A 375 -5.15 20.20 19.41
C ARG A 375 -3.70 20.12 19.89
N HIS A 376 -2.78 20.81 19.20
CA HIS A 376 -1.37 20.89 19.59
C HIS A 376 -1.17 21.54 20.97
N VAL A 377 -1.81 22.68 21.23
CA VAL A 377 -1.72 23.35 22.54
C VAL A 377 -2.33 22.48 23.67
N SER A 378 -3.40 21.74 23.39
CA SER A 378 -4.03 20.84 24.36
C SER A 378 -3.20 19.60 24.71
N ASN A 379 -2.18 19.26 23.93
CA ASN A 379 -1.35 18.06 24.12
C ASN A 379 0.02 18.36 24.78
N ARG A 380 0.23 19.52 25.42
CA ARG A 380 1.48 19.83 26.14
C ARG A 380 1.75 18.86 27.29
N ASN A 381 3.01 18.45 27.50
CA ASN A 381 3.40 17.41 28.47
C ASN A 381 3.55 17.91 29.94
N THR A 382 2.52 18.57 30.47
CA THR A 382 2.40 18.75 31.93
C THR A 382 2.27 17.38 32.62
N LEU A 383 2.52 17.27 33.93
CA LEU A 383 2.46 16.00 34.68
C LEU A 383 1.23 15.13 34.33
N THR A 384 0.03 15.68 34.48
CA THR A 384 -1.22 14.94 34.20
C THR A 384 -1.39 14.60 32.72
N GLN A 385 -0.94 15.47 31.82
CA GLN A 385 -1.14 15.30 30.38
C GLN A 385 -0.10 14.38 29.75
N ALA A 386 1.13 14.33 30.28
CA ALA A 386 2.18 13.40 29.85
C ALA A 386 1.70 11.95 29.98
N ARG A 387 1.12 11.56 31.13
CA ARG A 387 0.52 10.23 31.32
C ARG A 387 -0.58 9.93 30.30
N ARG A 388 -1.47 10.88 30.01
CA ARG A 388 -2.53 10.72 29.00
C ARG A 388 -1.97 10.57 27.58
N ASN A 389 -0.92 11.30 27.24
CA ASN A 389 -0.28 11.23 25.94
C ASN A 389 0.42 9.87 25.73
N ILE A 390 1.16 9.38 26.74
CA ILE A 390 1.80 8.06 26.73
C ILE A 390 0.75 6.94 26.64
N SER A 391 -0.25 6.96 27.53
CA SER A 391 -1.30 5.92 27.58
C SER A 391 -2.03 5.73 26.24
N ARG A 392 -2.32 6.81 25.50
CA ARG A 392 -2.99 6.73 24.19
C ARG A 392 -2.26 5.88 23.13
N HIS A 393 -0.93 5.78 23.21
CA HIS A 393 -0.15 5.00 22.25
C HIS A 393 0.29 3.66 22.84
N TYR A 394 0.83 3.69 24.06
CA TYR A 394 1.45 2.50 24.67
C TYR A 394 0.46 1.56 25.35
N ASP A 395 -0.74 2.04 25.69
CA ASP A 395 -1.81 1.20 26.27
C ASP A 395 -2.79 0.69 25.20
N LEU A 396 -2.42 0.71 23.91
CA LEU A 396 -3.27 0.21 22.83
C LEU A 396 -3.56 -1.28 22.99
N SER A 397 -2.51 -2.11 23.06
CA SER A 397 -2.58 -3.55 23.33
C SER A 397 -1.17 -4.15 23.29
N ASN A 398 -0.75 -4.82 24.36
CA ASN A 398 0.49 -5.61 24.37
C ASN A 398 0.49 -6.69 23.28
N GLU A 399 -0.67 -7.30 23.01
CA GLU A 399 -0.83 -8.32 21.96
C GLU A 399 -0.53 -7.72 20.59
N LEU A 400 -1.03 -6.52 20.29
CA LEU A 400 -0.71 -5.81 19.05
C LEU A 400 0.80 -5.59 18.89
N PHE A 401 1.46 -5.06 19.91
CA PHE A 401 2.91 -4.79 19.86
C PHE A 401 3.71 -6.09 19.63
N SER A 402 3.30 -7.19 20.26
CA SER A 402 3.94 -8.50 20.07
C SER A 402 3.84 -9.06 18.64
N LEU A 403 2.89 -8.58 17.83
CA LEU A 403 2.73 -9.02 16.44
C LEU A 403 3.80 -8.44 15.49
N PHE A 404 4.51 -7.38 15.87
CA PHE A 404 5.50 -6.76 15.01
C PHE A 404 6.87 -6.54 15.65
N LEU A 405 6.93 -6.41 16.97
CA LEU A 405 8.18 -6.43 17.72
C LEU A 405 8.79 -7.84 17.74
N ASP A 406 10.05 -7.93 18.12
CA ASP A 406 10.70 -9.20 18.46
C ASP A 406 10.30 -9.66 19.88
N GLU A 407 10.75 -10.84 20.29
CA GLU A 407 10.37 -11.45 21.58
C GLU A 407 10.82 -10.63 22.80
N THR A 408 11.80 -9.74 22.64
CA THR A 408 12.20 -8.83 23.71
C THR A 408 11.15 -7.74 23.96
N MET A 409 10.18 -7.52 23.06
CA MET A 409 9.23 -6.40 23.14
C MET A 409 9.94 -5.04 23.23
N THR A 410 11.03 -4.87 22.49
CA THR A 410 11.81 -3.62 22.49
C THR A 410 11.33 -2.70 21.38
N TYR A 411 10.62 -1.63 21.75
CA TYR A 411 10.10 -0.63 20.82
C TYR A 411 11.00 0.60 20.78
N SER A 412 12.21 0.39 20.26
CA SER A 412 13.24 1.42 20.05
C SER A 412 14.23 0.91 18.99
N CYS A 413 15.11 1.77 18.50
CA CYS A 413 16.16 1.42 17.54
C CYS A 413 17.01 0.22 18.00
N ALA A 414 17.18 -0.78 17.13
CA ALA A 414 18.13 -1.89 17.29
C ALA A 414 19.49 -1.53 16.70
N ILE A 415 20.54 -2.33 16.95
CA ILE A 415 21.87 -2.15 16.32
C ILE A 415 22.23 -3.39 15.52
N PHE A 416 22.29 -3.26 14.20
CA PHE A 416 22.52 -4.36 13.24
C PHE A 416 23.99 -4.49 12.84
N LYS A 417 24.49 -5.72 12.70
CA LYS A 417 25.79 -6.02 12.06
C LYS A 417 25.66 -6.17 10.54
N SER A 418 24.50 -6.60 10.07
CA SER A 418 24.18 -6.77 8.65
C SER A 418 22.68 -6.58 8.42
N GLU A 419 22.29 -6.25 7.20
CA GLU A 419 20.88 -5.99 6.86
C GLU A 419 19.95 -7.19 7.13
N ASP A 420 20.43 -8.41 6.91
CA ASP A 420 19.62 -9.64 7.06
C ASP A 420 19.63 -10.24 8.47
N GLU A 421 20.25 -9.57 9.44
CA GLU A 421 20.34 -10.07 10.80
C GLU A 421 18.97 -10.08 11.49
N ASP A 422 18.76 -11.05 12.38
CA ASP A 422 17.53 -11.16 13.15
C ASP A 422 17.32 -9.94 14.07
N LEU A 423 16.07 -9.47 14.16
CA LEU A 423 15.73 -8.28 14.93
C LEU A 423 16.04 -8.46 16.42
N LYS A 424 15.81 -9.66 16.99
CA LYS A 424 16.09 -9.97 18.39
C LYS A 424 17.58 -9.86 18.68
N ASP A 425 18.41 -10.42 17.82
CA ASP A 425 19.87 -10.38 17.97
C ASP A 425 20.40 -8.93 17.87
N ALA A 426 19.76 -8.10 17.04
CA ALA A 426 20.06 -6.68 16.93
C ALA A 426 19.62 -5.88 18.18
N GLN A 427 18.48 -6.22 18.77
CA GLN A 427 18.01 -5.59 20.02
C GLN A 427 18.87 -5.98 21.22
N LEU A 428 19.19 -7.27 21.38
CA LEU A 428 20.07 -7.74 22.45
C LEU A 428 21.46 -7.11 22.36
N ARG A 429 21.99 -6.93 21.14
CA ARG A 429 23.23 -6.19 20.93
C ARG A 429 23.14 -4.74 21.36
N LYS A 430 22.05 -4.05 21.01
CA LYS A 430 21.82 -2.68 21.47
C LYS A 430 21.80 -2.60 23.00
N ILE A 431 21.15 -3.54 23.67
CA ILE A 431 21.15 -3.66 25.13
C ILE A 431 22.59 -3.84 25.67
N SER A 432 23.35 -4.82 25.16
CA SER A 432 24.73 -5.05 25.59
C SER A 432 25.66 -3.86 25.29
N LEU A 433 25.42 -3.10 24.23
CA LEU A 433 26.14 -1.85 23.95
C LEU A 433 25.83 -0.77 25.00
N LEU A 434 24.56 -0.57 25.34
CA LEU A 434 24.16 0.38 26.39
C LEU A 434 24.77 0.01 27.75
N ILE A 435 24.75 -1.28 28.14
CA ILE A 435 25.37 -1.77 29.38
C ILE A 435 26.87 -1.43 29.42
N ARG A 436 27.58 -1.64 28.30
CA ARG A 436 29.02 -1.34 28.22
C ARG A 436 29.30 0.17 28.17
N LYS A 437 28.52 0.96 27.43
CA LYS A 437 28.63 2.44 27.40
C LYS A 437 28.37 3.05 28.77
N ALA A 438 27.45 2.47 29.53
CA ALA A 438 27.19 2.85 30.91
C ALA A 438 28.17 2.22 31.91
N LYS A 439 29.14 1.38 31.49
CA LYS A 439 30.10 0.70 32.40
C LYS A 439 29.42 0.12 33.64
N ILE A 440 28.35 -0.65 33.44
CA ILE A 440 27.56 -1.23 34.53
C ILE A 440 28.33 -2.39 35.18
N SER A 441 28.34 -2.43 36.51
CA SER A 441 28.95 -3.48 37.33
C SER A 441 27.93 -3.96 38.38
N LYS A 442 28.26 -5.04 39.09
CA LYS A 442 27.38 -5.65 40.10
C LYS A 442 27.10 -4.75 41.31
N GLU A 443 28.01 -3.81 41.60
CA GLU A 443 27.91 -2.90 42.74
C GLU A 443 26.96 -1.73 42.47
N HIS A 444 26.68 -1.44 41.20
CA HIS A 444 25.89 -0.29 40.82
C HIS A 444 24.39 -0.46 41.06
N HIS A 445 23.73 0.66 41.32
CA HIS A 445 22.29 0.82 41.27
C HIS A 445 21.90 1.66 40.04
N ILE A 446 21.14 1.03 39.14
CA ILE A 446 20.74 1.60 37.85
C ILE A 446 19.34 2.17 37.94
N LEU A 447 19.13 3.36 37.35
CA LEU A 447 17.83 3.91 37.05
C LEU A 447 17.57 3.86 35.54
N GLU A 448 16.49 3.21 35.11
CA GLU A 448 15.96 3.37 33.74
C GLU A 448 14.72 4.26 33.75
N ILE A 449 14.78 5.36 32.98
CA ILE A 449 13.66 6.26 32.78
C ILE A 449 12.94 5.84 31.50
N GLY A 450 11.74 5.26 31.65
CA GLY A 450 10.94 4.75 30.55
C GLY A 450 11.31 3.31 30.17
N PHE A 451 11.13 2.36 31.08
CA PHE A 451 11.61 0.97 30.89
C PHE A 451 10.86 0.11 29.87
N GLY A 452 9.84 0.66 29.21
CA GLY A 452 9.02 -0.07 28.25
C GLY A 452 8.45 -1.36 28.83
N TRP A 453 8.65 -2.48 28.14
CA TRP A 453 8.20 -3.81 28.59
C TRP A 453 9.24 -4.55 29.45
N GLY A 454 10.29 -3.89 29.95
CA GLY A 454 11.23 -4.44 30.92
C GLY A 454 12.30 -5.38 30.35
N SER A 455 12.54 -5.37 29.03
CA SER A 455 13.62 -6.16 28.41
C SER A 455 14.99 -5.73 28.90
N PHE A 456 15.26 -4.42 28.93
CA PHE A 456 16.52 -3.88 29.42
C PHE A 456 16.76 -4.23 30.89
N ALA A 457 15.73 -4.08 31.74
CA ALA A 457 15.77 -4.43 33.16
C ALA A 457 16.21 -5.87 33.43
N VAL A 458 15.61 -6.84 32.73
CA VAL A 458 15.97 -8.25 32.89
C VAL A 458 17.38 -8.53 32.38
N GLU A 459 17.72 -8.02 31.19
CA GLU A 459 19.02 -8.30 30.58
C GLU A 459 20.19 -7.68 31.36
N VAL A 460 20.05 -6.45 31.88
CA VAL A 460 21.12 -5.81 32.65
C VAL A 460 21.40 -6.54 33.96
N VAL A 461 20.35 -6.95 34.68
CA VAL A 461 20.51 -7.65 35.95
C VAL A 461 21.03 -9.07 35.71
N LYS A 462 20.58 -9.77 34.66
CA LYS A 462 21.14 -11.09 34.30
C LYS A 462 22.62 -11.03 33.98
N GLN A 463 23.05 -10.01 33.24
CA GLN A 463 24.44 -9.90 32.78
C GLN A 463 25.39 -9.40 33.88
N THR A 464 24.90 -8.59 34.83
CA THR A 464 25.77 -7.87 35.77
C THR A 464 25.49 -8.15 37.25
N GLY A 465 24.28 -8.59 37.60
CA GLY A 465 23.85 -8.75 39.00
C GLY A 465 23.60 -7.44 39.76
N CYS A 466 23.56 -6.31 39.06
CA CYS A 466 23.37 -4.98 39.65
C CYS A 466 21.98 -4.82 40.31
N LYS A 467 21.82 -3.75 41.11
CA LYS A 467 20.48 -3.31 41.54
C LYS A 467 19.83 -2.46 40.46
N TYR A 468 18.51 -2.55 40.35
CA TYR A 468 17.78 -1.88 39.28
C TYR A 468 16.49 -1.23 39.76
N THR A 469 16.27 0.02 39.33
CA THR A 469 14.99 0.71 39.43
C THR A 469 14.55 1.17 38.03
N GLY A 470 13.37 0.75 37.59
CA GLY A 470 12.73 1.26 36.38
C GLY A 470 11.52 2.12 36.72
N ILE A 471 11.35 3.24 36.01
CA ILE A 471 10.10 4.01 36.03
C ILE A 471 9.38 4.03 34.66
N THR A 472 8.05 4.02 34.68
CA THR A 472 7.19 4.21 33.48
C THR A 472 5.94 5.01 33.84
N LEU A 473 5.26 5.54 32.81
CA LEU A 473 3.94 6.16 32.92
C LEU A 473 2.79 5.26 32.42
N SER A 474 3.09 4.10 31.84
CA SER A 474 2.11 3.14 31.32
C SER A 474 1.83 2.02 32.32
N GLU A 475 0.56 1.81 32.64
CA GLU A 475 0.12 0.71 33.51
C GLU A 475 0.31 -0.65 32.81
N GLN A 476 0.02 -0.73 31.51
CA GLN A 476 0.18 -1.98 30.74
C GLN A 476 1.63 -2.41 30.62
N GLN A 477 2.56 -1.46 30.48
CA GLN A 477 3.99 -1.72 30.49
C GLN A 477 4.48 -2.20 31.85
N LEU A 478 4.00 -1.57 32.94
CA LEU A 478 4.36 -2.00 34.29
C LEU A 478 3.90 -3.43 34.57
N GLU A 479 2.65 -3.76 34.29
CA GLU A 479 2.09 -5.11 34.49
C GLU A 479 2.88 -6.16 33.70
N TYR A 480 3.15 -5.89 32.43
CA TYR A 480 3.91 -6.80 31.57
C TYR A 480 5.35 -6.98 32.06
N ALA A 481 6.02 -5.90 32.44
CA ALA A 481 7.39 -5.93 32.92
C ALA A 481 7.49 -6.66 34.27
N GLN A 482 6.53 -6.50 35.18
CA GLN A 482 6.46 -7.23 36.45
C GLN A 482 6.36 -8.74 36.21
N LEU A 483 5.47 -9.18 35.31
CA LEU A 483 5.35 -10.59 34.95
C LEU A 483 6.65 -11.13 34.36
N ARG A 484 7.30 -10.36 33.48
CA ARG A 484 8.58 -10.73 32.87
C ARG A 484 9.70 -10.86 33.90
N VAL A 485 9.77 -9.96 34.88
CA VAL A 485 10.75 -10.00 35.99
C VAL A 485 10.49 -11.21 36.89
N GLU A 486 9.22 -11.50 37.19
CA GLU A 486 8.83 -12.68 37.97
C GLU A 486 9.22 -13.99 37.27
N GLN A 487 8.93 -14.10 35.97
CA GLN A 487 9.33 -15.26 35.17
C GLN A 487 10.84 -15.44 35.08
N ALA A 488 11.62 -14.36 35.21
CA ALA A 488 13.08 -14.40 35.24
C ALA A 488 13.63 -14.71 36.64
N GLY A 489 12.82 -14.65 37.70
CA GLY A 489 13.26 -14.86 39.08
C GLY A 489 14.15 -13.74 39.62
N LEU A 490 13.93 -12.49 39.18
CA LEU A 490 14.81 -11.34 39.49
C LEU A 490 14.14 -10.27 40.37
N GLN A 491 13.05 -10.61 41.05
CA GLN A 491 12.27 -9.67 41.86
C GLN A 491 13.09 -9.01 42.97
N ASP A 492 14.10 -9.71 43.50
CA ASP A 492 14.95 -9.22 44.59
C ASP A 492 15.94 -8.13 44.14
N HIS A 493 16.18 -8.01 42.83
CA HIS A 493 17.13 -7.07 42.25
C HIS A 493 16.48 -5.95 41.45
N ILE A 494 15.20 -6.12 41.03
CA ILE A 494 14.50 -5.21 40.12
C ILE A 494 13.28 -4.60 40.81
N THR A 495 13.29 -3.28 40.97
CA THR A 495 12.13 -2.47 41.40
C THR A 495 11.53 -1.76 40.20
N LEU A 496 10.22 -1.93 39.94
CA LEU A 496 9.50 -1.24 38.87
C LEU A 496 8.40 -0.33 39.44
N LEU A 497 8.36 0.92 38.99
CA LEU A 497 7.46 1.94 39.53
C LEU A 497 6.64 2.61 38.41
N LEU A 498 5.34 2.81 38.67
CA LEU A 498 4.51 3.73 37.91
C LEU A 498 4.74 5.15 38.44
N CYS A 499 5.70 5.87 37.86
CA CYS A 499 6.21 7.13 38.39
C CYS A 499 6.68 8.05 37.27
N ASP A 500 6.37 9.33 37.39
CA ASP A 500 6.95 10.37 36.54
C ASP A 500 8.38 10.67 37.00
N TYR A 501 9.31 10.89 36.07
CA TYR A 501 10.71 11.17 36.39
C TYR A 501 10.89 12.41 37.28
N ARG A 502 9.95 13.37 37.21
CA ARG A 502 9.93 14.57 38.06
C ARG A 502 9.59 14.28 39.52
N GLN A 503 9.09 13.08 39.80
CA GLN A 503 8.60 12.66 41.11
C GLN A 503 9.35 11.42 41.63
N ILE A 504 10.52 11.10 41.07
CA ILE A 504 11.34 9.99 41.55
C ILE A 504 11.59 10.16 43.05
N PRO A 505 11.37 9.11 43.87
CA PRO A 505 11.72 9.14 45.27
C PRO A 505 13.24 9.35 45.44
N ASN A 506 13.66 10.57 45.76
CA ASN A 506 15.07 10.98 45.89
C ASN A 506 15.72 10.48 47.21
N LYS A 507 15.49 9.23 47.60
CA LYS A 507 16.08 8.66 48.81
C LYS A 507 17.53 8.21 48.59
N ASP A 508 17.82 7.62 47.44
CA ASP A 508 19.13 7.09 47.07
C ASP A 508 19.59 7.68 45.72
N LYS A 509 20.91 7.82 45.56
CA LYS A 509 21.53 8.22 44.29
C LYS A 509 21.78 6.98 43.43
N TYR A 510 21.66 7.14 42.12
CA TYR A 510 21.90 6.06 41.16
C TYR A 510 23.28 6.20 40.53
N ASP A 511 24.02 5.11 40.46
CA ASP A 511 25.33 5.07 39.82
C ASP A 511 25.21 5.25 38.32
N ARG A 512 24.13 4.76 37.70
CA ARG A 512 23.90 4.90 36.27
C ARG A 512 22.45 5.26 35.99
N ILE A 513 22.24 6.18 35.07
CA ILE A 513 20.91 6.52 34.55
C ILE A 513 20.88 6.20 33.06
N ILE A 514 19.89 5.44 32.62
CA ILE A 514 19.66 5.12 31.20
C ILE A 514 18.28 5.64 30.81
N SER A 515 18.16 6.26 29.64
CA SER A 515 16.88 6.67 29.07
C SER A 515 16.91 6.50 27.56
N CYS A 516 16.08 5.60 27.04
CA CYS A 516 15.98 5.35 25.60
C CYS A 516 14.68 5.92 25.03
N GLU A 517 14.79 6.81 24.06
CA GLU A 517 13.68 7.36 23.26
C GLU A 517 12.53 7.96 24.09
N MET A 518 12.89 8.52 25.25
CA MET A 518 11.97 9.17 26.18
C MET A 518 11.92 10.69 25.96
N LEU A 519 13.01 11.28 25.46
CA LEU A 519 13.18 12.74 25.32
C LEU A 519 12.16 13.35 24.35
N GLU A 520 11.74 12.56 23.37
CA GLU A 520 10.73 12.83 22.35
C GLU A 520 9.36 13.09 22.98
N HIS A 521 9.11 12.55 24.18
CA HIS A 521 7.86 12.66 24.91
C HIS A 521 7.88 13.71 26.03
N ILE A 522 9.03 14.32 26.32
CA ILE A 522 9.16 15.33 27.38
C ILE A 522 8.62 16.68 26.89
N GLY A 523 8.88 17.01 25.63
CA GLY A 523 8.55 18.31 25.06
C GLY A 523 9.57 19.38 25.42
N HIS A 524 9.84 20.28 24.47
CA HIS A 524 10.95 21.23 24.53
C HIS A 524 11.07 22.02 25.84
N ASP A 525 9.95 22.52 26.36
CA ASP A 525 9.96 23.41 27.52
C ASP A 525 10.40 22.69 28.83
N PHE A 526 10.41 21.36 28.86
CA PHE A 526 10.71 20.55 30.05
C PHE A 526 12.06 19.80 29.98
N ILE A 527 12.83 19.97 28.89
CA ILE A 527 14.13 19.29 28.73
C ILE A 527 15.14 19.76 29.79
N GLY A 528 15.10 21.05 30.15
CA GLY A 528 15.95 21.58 31.22
C GLY A 528 15.67 20.90 32.56
N GLU A 529 14.39 20.80 32.93
CA GLU A 529 13.95 20.10 34.14
C GLU A 529 14.37 18.62 34.13
N PHE A 530 14.29 17.95 32.98
CA PHE A 530 14.79 16.58 32.83
C PHE A 530 16.27 16.44 33.19
N PHE A 531 17.15 17.29 32.65
CA PHE A 531 18.57 17.25 33.00
C PHE A 531 18.82 17.61 34.46
N THR A 532 18.07 18.55 35.03
CA THR A 532 18.13 18.86 36.47
C THR A 532 17.74 17.65 37.33
N CYS A 533 16.67 16.93 36.98
CA CYS A 533 16.26 15.71 37.68
C CYS A 533 17.33 14.62 37.59
N CYS A 534 17.88 14.38 36.39
CA CYS A 534 18.96 13.40 36.18
C CYS A 534 20.20 13.75 37.01
N GLU A 535 20.70 14.99 36.93
CA GLU A 535 21.84 15.48 37.72
C GLU A 535 21.59 15.31 39.23
N SER A 536 20.37 15.61 39.69
CA SER A 536 20.00 15.48 41.10
C SER A 536 19.88 14.03 41.57
N SER A 537 19.68 13.07 40.66
CA SER A 537 19.51 11.66 41.00
C SER A 537 20.81 10.86 40.85
N LEU A 538 21.81 11.40 40.14
CA LEU A 538 23.05 10.72 39.80
C LEU A 538 24.07 10.74 40.96
N ALA A 539 24.68 9.59 41.27
CA ALA A 539 25.80 9.45 42.21
C ALA A 539 27.05 10.17 41.70
N GLU A 540 28.01 10.51 42.58
CA GLU A 540 29.13 11.41 42.28
C GLU A 540 29.92 11.02 41.01
N ASP A 541 30.29 9.75 40.91
CA ASP A 541 30.99 9.10 39.79
C ASP A 541 30.03 8.51 38.74
N GLY A 542 28.75 8.89 38.78
CA GLY A 542 27.73 8.30 37.94
C GLY A 542 27.79 8.71 36.47
N LEU A 543 27.18 7.88 35.62
CA LEU A 543 27.02 8.12 34.18
C LEU A 543 25.55 8.20 33.78
N LEU A 544 25.23 9.11 32.87
CA LEU A 544 23.95 9.20 32.20
C LEU A 544 24.10 8.77 30.74
N VAL A 545 23.31 7.82 30.28
CA VAL A 545 23.26 7.41 28.87
C VAL A 545 21.88 7.72 28.31
N LEU A 546 21.84 8.57 27.29
CA LEU A 546 20.61 8.94 26.57
C LEU A 546 20.64 8.38 25.15
N GLN A 547 19.56 7.74 24.73
CA GLN A 547 19.24 7.48 23.33
C GLN A 547 18.04 8.34 22.93
N PHE A 548 18.10 9.06 21.81
CA PHE A 548 16.95 9.83 21.32
C PHE A 548 16.99 10.10 19.81
N ILE A 549 15.81 10.08 19.20
CA ILE A 549 15.55 10.49 17.83
C ILE A 549 15.71 12.00 17.72
N SER A 550 16.49 12.42 16.72
CA SER A 550 16.86 13.81 16.51
C SER A 550 16.39 14.36 15.18
N ILE A 551 16.33 15.69 15.12
CA ILE A 551 16.08 16.43 13.89
C ILE A 551 17.25 17.39 13.62
N PRO A 552 17.67 17.61 12.35
CA PRO A 552 18.69 18.60 12.03
C PRO A 552 18.32 20.01 12.53
N ASP A 553 19.33 20.74 13.00
CA ASP A 553 19.19 22.08 13.58
C ASP A 553 18.43 23.07 12.69
N GLU A 554 18.73 23.08 11.39
CA GLU A 554 18.09 23.94 10.39
C GLU A 554 16.56 23.79 10.33
N ARG A 555 16.01 22.67 10.82
CA ARG A 555 14.57 22.38 10.77
C ARG A 555 13.94 22.31 12.15
N TYR A 556 14.72 22.48 13.21
CA TYR A 556 14.23 22.34 14.57
C TYR A 556 13.11 23.34 14.90
N ASP A 557 13.33 24.63 14.62
CA ASP A 557 12.35 25.67 14.91
C ASP A 557 11.06 25.53 14.09
N SER A 558 11.17 25.12 12.83
CA SER A 558 9.99 24.91 11.98
C SER A 558 9.18 23.71 12.48
N HIS A 559 9.86 22.60 12.77
CA HIS A 559 9.26 21.36 13.33
C HIS A 559 8.57 21.60 14.67
N ARG A 560 9.24 22.31 15.58
CA ARG A 560 8.70 22.67 16.89
C ARG A 560 7.34 23.36 16.76
N ASN A 561 7.23 24.28 15.81
CA ASN A 561 6.07 25.14 15.61
C ASN A 561 5.01 24.60 14.63
N SER A 562 5.19 23.38 14.10
CA SER A 562 4.26 22.74 13.16
C SER A 562 3.62 21.47 13.74
N THR A 563 2.44 21.12 13.23
CA THR A 563 1.85 19.78 13.45
C THR A 563 2.11 18.94 12.20
N ASP A 564 2.49 17.68 12.40
CA ASP A 564 2.76 16.71 11.33
C ASP A 564 1.93 15.44 11.56
N PHE A 565 2.10 14.46 10.66
CA PHE A 565 1.46 13.15 10.77
C PHE A 565 1.73 12.48 12.13
N MET A 566 2.97 12.56 12.62
CA MET A 566 3.38 11.90 13.87
C MET A 566 2.61 12.44 15.07
N ARG A 567 2.54 13.77 15.21
CA ARG A 567 1.81 14.42 16.31
C ARG A 567 0.29 14.22 16.24
N GLU A 568 -0.26 14.09 15.04
CA GLU A 568 -1.71 13.95 14.85
C GLU A 568 -2.21 12.52 15.04
N TYR A 569 -1.46 11.52 14.55
CA TYR A 569 -1.94 10.14 14.46
C TYR A 569 -1.22 9.16 15.39
N ILE A 570 0.05 9.37 15.74
CA ILE A 570 0.88 8.35 16.41
C ILE A 570 1.27 8.79 17.83
N PHE A 571 1.96 9.93 17.97
CA PHE A 571 2.50 10.44 19.24
C PHE A 571 1.99 11.85 19.55
N PRO A 572 0.75 11.99 20.05
CA PRO A 572 0.23 13.27 20.53
C PRO A 572 1.14 13.86 21.61
N GLY A 573 1.61 15.10 21.41
CA GLY A 573 2.53 15.78 22.35
C GLY A 573 4.01 15.45 22.14
N GLY A 574 4.34 14.54 21.21
CA GLY A 574 5.72 14.23 20.85
C GLY A 574 6.43 15.39 20.14
N GLY A 575 7.75 15.49 20.29
CA GLY A 575 8.57 16.49 19.63
C GLY A 575 10.02 16.05 19.53
N LEU A 576 10.58 16.11 18.31
CA LEU A 576 11.99 15.79 18.07
C LEU A 576 12.85 16.99 18.43
N ASN A 577 14.04 16.72 18.97
CA ASN A 577 15.01 17.73 19.37
C ASN A 577 16.23 17.71 18.47
N ALA A 578 16.83 18.88 18.26
CA ALA A 578 18.14 18.95 17.62
C ALA A 578 19.24 18.65 18.64
N LEU A 579 20.33 18.04 18.15
CA LEU A 579 21.47 17.69 18.99
C LEU A 579 22.04 18.92 19.71
N SER A 580 22.20 20.05 19.01
CA SER A 580 22.71 21.29 19.62
C SER A 580 21.81 21.81 20.74
N GLN A 581 20.49 21.62 20.61
CA GLN A 581 19.53 22.06 21.61
C GLN A 581 19.61 21.20 22.86
N VAL A 582 19.69 19.88 22.69
CA VAL A 582 19.85 18.95 23.81
C VAL A 582 21.13 19.25 24.59
N THR A 583 22.27 19.41 23.90
CA THR A 583 23.54 19.70 24.57
C THR A 583 23.59 21.10 25.19
N SER A 584 22.99 22.11 24.55
CA SER A 584 22.91 23.47 25.11
C SER A 584 22.05 23.53 26.36
N VAL A 585 20.87 22.89 26.35
CA VAL A 585 19.97 22.85 27.51
C VAL A 585 20.59 22.03 28.64
N MET A 586 21.23 20.91 28.32
CA MET A 586 21.98 20.12 29.28
C MET A 586 23.05 20.96 29.99
N ALA A 587 23.88 21.69 29.23
CA ALA A 587 24.95 22.51 29.79
C ALA A 587 24.42 23.70 30.63
N ALA A 588 23.22 24.20 30.32
CA ALA A 588 22.59 25.27 31.09
C ALA A 588 21.91 24.78 32.38
N ALA A 589 21.41 23.54 32.40
CA ALA A 589 20.58 23.00 33.47
C ALA A 589 21.31 22.02 34.42
N SER A 590 22.54 21.62 34.08
CA SER A 590 23.31 20.61 34.81
C SER A 590 24.82 20.86 34.72
N ARG A 591 25.63 20.08 35.44
CA ARG A 591 27.09 20.12 35.35
C ARG A 591 27.63 19.06 34.39
N LEU A 592 26.75 18.31 33.74
CA LEU A 592 27.12 17.19 32.89
C LEU A 592 27.98 17.64 31.70
N CYS A 593 28.88 16.77 31.29
CA CYS A 593 29.77 16.90 30.12
C CYS A 593 29.53 15.72 29.19
N VAL A 594 29.67 15.93 27.88
CA VAL A 594 29.55 14.87 26.87
C VAL A 594 30.87 14.10 26.81
N GLU A 595 30.81 12.80 27.06
CA GLU A 595 31.98 11.91 27.07
C GLU A 595 32.06 11.04 25.81
N HIS A 596 30.89 10.72 25.25
CA HIS A 596 30.78 9.95 24.02
C HIS A 596 29.49 10.32 23.29
N LEU A 597 29.54 10.36 21.96
CA LEU A 597 28.39 10.63 21.10
C LEU A 597 28.46 9.76 19.85
N GLU A 598 27.35 9.14 19.50
CA GLU A 598 27.24 8.32 18.30
C GLU A 598 25.86 8.45 17.64
N ASN A 599 25.85 8.47 16.30
CA ASN A 599 24.63 8.45 15.50
C ASN A 599 24.34 7.02 15.03
N ILE A 600 23.26 6.43 15.54
CA ILE A 600 22.78 5.09 15.22
C ILE A 600 21.58 5.10 14.25
N GLY A 601 21.18 6.26 13.72
CA GLY A 601 19.97 6.42 12.91
C GLY A 601 19.89 5.50 11.68
N ILE A 602 21.03 5.08 11.12
CA ILE A 602 21.07 4.13 10.00
C ILE A 602 20.46 2.76 10.37
N HIS A 603 20.60 2.33 11.63
CA HIS A 603 20.05 1.06 12.10
C HIS A 603 18.54 1.14 12.36
N TYR A 604 18.02 2.34 12.61
CA TYR A 604 16.60 2.54 12.85
C TYR A 604 15.78 2.34 11.56
N TYR A 605 16.34 2.71 10.40
CA TYR A 605 15.71 2.35 9.12
C TYR A 605 15.44 0.84 9.02
N GLN A 606 16.44 0.01 9.34
CA GLN A 606 16.29 -1.44 9.28
C GLN A 606 15.32 -1.97 10.35
N THR A 607 15.36 -1.38 11.55
CA THR A 607 14.41 -1.69 12.64
C THR A 607 12.95 -1.52 12.16
N LEU A 608 12.64 -0.38 11.52
CA LEU A 608 11.29 -0.09 11.00
C LEU A 608 10.89 -0.99 9.84
N LYS A 609 11.83 -1.38 8.97
CA LYS A 609 11.56 -2.38 7.91
C LYS A 609 11.22 -3.74 8.50
N CYS A 610 11.91 -4.17 9.56
CA CYS A 610 11.59 -5.40 10.29
C CYS A 610 10.19 -5.33 10.93
N TRP A 611 9.87 -4.24 11.63
CA TRP A 611 8.54 -4.05 12.22
C TRP A 611 7.43 -4.06 11.17
N ARG A 612 7.59 -3.31 10.07
CA ARG A 612 6.62 -3.32 8.95
C ARG A 612 6.43 -4.73 8.40
N ARG A 613 7.51 -5.46 8.14
CA ARG A 613 7.46 -6.83 7.62
C ARG A 613 6.69 -7.75 8.56
N ASN A 614 6.99 -7.70 9.85
CA ASN A 614 6.33 -8.53 10.85
C ASN A 614 4.84 -8.17 10.99
N PHE A 615 4.51 -6.89 11.04
CA PHE A 615 3.14 -6.39 11.10
C PHE A 615 2.28 -6.92 9.94
N PHE A 616 2.78 -6.82 8.71
CA PHE A 616 2.05 -7.32 7.53
C PHE A 616 2.04 -8.84 7.42
N LYS A 617 3.08 -9.54 7.89
CA LYS A 617 3.08 -11.00 8.01
C LYS A 617 1.96 -11.47 8.95
N ASN A 618 1.69 -10.70 10.02
CA ASN A 618 0.67 -11.00 11.03
C ASN A 618 -0.64 -10.21 10.85
N GLN A 619 -0.88 -9.62 9.67
CA GLN A 619 -2.03 -8.73 9.42
C GLN A 619 -3.39 -9.38 9.73
N SER A 620 -3.54 -10.68 9.51
CA SER A 620 -4.78 -11.41 9.86
C SER A 620 -5.04 -11.44 11.37
N GLN A 621 -3.98 -11.58 12.18
CA GLN A 621 -4.06 -11.54 13.64
C GLN A 621 -4.35 -10.12 14.12
N VAL A 622 -3.73 -9.10 13.51
CA VAL A 622 -4.06 -7.68 13.78
C VAL A 622 -5.57 -7.43 13.60
N ARG A 623 -6.18 -7.94 12.52
CA ARG A 623 -7.63 -7.84 12.31
C ARG A 623 -8.45 -8.62 13.32
N ALA A 624 -7.96 -9.79 13.75
CA ALA A 624 -8.63 -10.61 14.74
C ALA A 624 -8.69 -9.93 16.13
N LEU A 625 -7.71 -9.08 16.45
CA LEU A 625 -7.72 -8.21 17.63
C LEU A 625 -8.72 -7.04 17.55
N GLY A 626 -9.43 -6.88 16.43
CA GLY A 626 -10.44 -5.85 16.23
C GLY A 626 -9.94 -4.57 15.54
N PHE A 627 -8.69 -4.53 15.10
CA PHE A 627 -8.15 -3.38 14.37
C PHE A 627 -8.58 -3.37 12.90
N ASP A 628 -9.15 -2.24 12.48
CA ASP A 628 -9.72 -2.09 11.15
C ASP A 628 -8.67 -1.76 10.07
N ASP A 629 -9.15 -1.65 8.83
CA ASP A 629 -8.34 -1.28 7.68
C ASP A 629 -7.71 0.11 7.77
N LYS A 630 -8.35 1.05 8.47
CA LYS A 630 -7.82 2.41 8.66
C LYS A 630 -6.63 2.37 9.59
N PHE A 631 -6.75 1.64 10.71
CA PHE A 631 -5.67 1.42 11.65
C PHE A 631 -4.44 0.80 10.98
N ILE A 632 -4.65 -0.26 10.18
CA ILE A 632 -3.57 -0.92 9.43
C ILE A 632 -2.85 0.07 8.50
N ARG A 633 -3.59 0.92 7.76
CA ARG A 633 -2.99 1.94 6.89
C ARG A 633 -2.31 3.07 7.66
N THR A 634 -2.82 3.45 8.83
CA THR A 634 -2.15 4.41 9.72
C THR A 634 -0.78 3.87 10.15
N TRP A 635 -0.70 2.60 10.55
CA TRP A 635 0.55 1.96 10.94
C TRP A 635 1.50 1.73 9.77
N GLU A 636 0.99 1.36 8.59
CA GLU A 636 1.79 1.30 7.36
C GLU A 636 2.43 2.66 7.06
N TYR A 637 1.64 3.73 7.14
CA TYR A 637 2.13 5.09 6.93
C TYR A 637 3.18 5.46 7.96
N TYR A 638 2.97 5.14 9.24
CA TYR A 638 3.94 5.37 10.29
C TYR A 638 5.29 4.70 10.00
N PHE A 639 5.31 3.41 9.70
CA PHE A 639 6.55 2.69 9.45
C PHE A 639 7.32 3.29 8.26
N ASP A 640 6.66 3.49 7.12
CA ASP A 640 7.33 3.99 5.91
C ASP A 640 7.70 5.47 6.02
N TYR A 641 6.93 6.28 6.75
CA TYR A 641 7.23 7.70 7.01
C TYR A 641 8.49 7.86 7.84
N CYS A 642 8.61 7.14 8.95
CA CYS A 642 9.80 7.16 9.79
C CYS A 642 11.00 6.53 9.05
N ALA A 643 10.79 5.42 8.34
CA ALA A 643 11.86 4.75 7.58
C ALA A 643 12.44 5.67 6.50
N ALA A 644 11.59 6.41 5.77
CA ALA A 644 12.04 7.41 4.80
C ALA A 644 12.91 8.50 5.46
N GLY A 645 12.45 9.02 6.60
CA GLY A 645 13.14 10.04 7.36
C GLY A 645 14.56 9.61 7.75
N LEU A 646 14.71 8.41 8.32
CA LEU A 646 15.99 7.85 8.74
C LEU A 646 16.90 7.49 7.56
N LYS A 647 16.35 6.84 6.52
CA LYS A 647 17.12 6.44 5.32
C LYS A 647 17.73 7.62 4.57
N THR A 648 17.03 8.76 4.57
CA THR A 648 17.49 10.00 3.94
C THR A 648 18.27 10.90 4.88
N CYS A 649 18.56 10.47 6.11
CA CYS A 649 19.17 11.28 7.17
C CYS A 649 18.39 12.58 7.45
N THR A 650 17.09 12.60 7.12
CA THR A 650 16.18 13.67 7.47
C THR A 650 15.97 13.70 8.98
N ILE A 651 15.94 12.56 9.65
CA ILE A 651 16.01 12.48 11.10
C ILE A 651 17.16 11.54 11.46
N GLY A 652 17.72 11.70 12.66
CA GLY A 652 18.77 10.84 13.19
C GLY A 652 18.33 10.15 14.47
N ASP A 653 19.22 9.37 15.06
CA ASP A 653 19.04 8.81 16.40
C ASP A 653 20.42 8.76 17.05
N TYR A 654 20.56 9.37 18.24
CA TYR A 654 21.85 9.52 18.91
C TYR A 654 21.88 8.76 20.21
N GLN A 655 22.99 8.07 20.48
CA GLN A 655 23.38 7.63 21.81
C GLN A 655 24.47 8.55 22.37
N ILE A 656 24.22 9.14 23.53
CA ILE A 656 25.14 10.08 24.19
C ILE A 656 25.41 9.61 25.62
N VAL A 657 26.69 9.59 26.01
CA VAL A 657 27.13 9.36 27.38
C VAL A 657 27.53 10.68 27.99
N PHE A 658 27.00 10.96 29.17
CA PHE A 658 27.30 12.13 29.97
C PHE A 658 27.89 11.76 31.32
N SER A 659 28.77 12.61 31.83
CA SER A 659 29.34 12.47 33.18
C SER A 659 29.56 13.82 33.84
N ARG A 660 29.87 13.84 35.14
CA ARG A 660 30.30 15.08 35.81
C ARG A 660 31.74 15.47 35.43
N PRO A 661 32.09 16.76 35.51
CA PRO A 661 33.42 17.20 35.17
C PRO A 661 34.45 16.55 36.09
N GLY A 662 35.49 15.95 35.50
CA GLY A 662 36.56 15.30 36.26
C GLY A 662 36.20 13.92 36.82
N ASN A 663 35.23 13.20 36.24
CA ASN A 663 34.87 11.84 36.64
C ASN A 663 35.94 10.80 36.21
N VAL A 664 37.17 10.95 36.72
CA VAL A 664 38.29 10.04 36.42
C VAL A 664 38.00 8.61 36.91
N ALA A 665 37.21 8.46 37.97
CA ALA A 665 36.84 7.16 38.52
C ALA A 665 36.06 6.29 37.52
N ALA A 666 35.11 6.86 36.78
CA ALA A 666 34.34 6.12 35.79
C ALA A 666 35.12 5.85 34.49
N PHE A 667 36.05 6.73 34.11
CA PHE A 667 36.73 6.65 32.81
C PHE A 667 38.13 6.02 32.85
N GLY A 668 38.77 5.91 34.02
CA GLY A 668 39.96 5.09 34.22
C GLY A 668 41.13 5.40 33.28
N ASP A 669 41.85 4.33 32.90
CA ASP A 669 42.98 4.35 31.96
C ASP A 669 42.47 4.45 30.50
N PRO A 670 42.78 5.53 29.77
CA PRO A 670 42.28 5.78 28.42
C PRO A 670 42.72 4.73 27.38
N TYR A 671 43.71 3.89 27.69
CA TYR A 671 44.24 2.90 26.76
C TYR A 671 43.57 1.52 26.87
N ASN A 672 42.87 1.23 27.97
CA ASN A 672 42.18 -0.04 28.19
C ASN A 672 40.65 0.08 28.17
N ASP A 673 40.11 1.31 28.33
CA ASP A 673 38.70 1.57 28.59
C ASP A 673 38.06 2.47 27.51
N THR A 674 38.13 2.06 26.24
CA THR A 674 37.44 2.79 25.17
C THR A 674 35.93 2.56 25.24
N MET A 675 35.15 3.64 25.14
CA MET A 675 33.69 3.53 25.04
C MET A 675 33.34 2.79 23.73
N PRO A 676 32.53 1.72 23.80
CA PRO A 676 32.26 0.91 22.62
C PRO A 676 31.40 1.68 21.62
N SER A 677 31.67 1.47 20.34
CA SER A 677 30.93 1.99 19.18
C SER A 677 30.00 0.91 18.61
N ALA A 678 28.90 1.33 17.96
CA ALA A 678 28.05 0.47 17.15
C ALA A 678 28.73 0.08 15.81
N TYR A 679 29.70 0.87 15.37
CA TYR A 679 30.55 0.65 14.19
C TYR A 679 31.90 0.02 14.52
#